data_AF-A0A7N4NPQ1-F1
#
_entry.id   AF-A0A7N4NPQ1-F1
#
_cell.length_a   1.000
_cell.length_b   1.000
_cell.length_c   1.000
_cell.angle_alpha   90.00
_cell.angle_beta   90.00
_cell.angle_gamma   90.00
#
_symmetry.space_group_name_H-M   'P 1'
#
loop_
_entity.id
_entity.type
_entity.pdbx_description
1 polymer ?
#
loop_
_entity_poly.entity_id
_entity_poly.type
_entity_poly.pdbx_seq_one_letter_code
_entity_poly.pdbx_strand_id
1 'polypeptide(L)'
;MENIKAIATVSENTKQEAIDEVKRQWQEEVASLQAVMKETVRDYEHQFHHRLEQERTQWAQYREAAEREIADLRRRLSEEQEEENLENEMKKAQEDAEKLRSVVMPMEKEIAALKDKLTEAEEKIKELEASKVRELNHYLEAEKSCRTDLEMYVAVLNTQKSVLQEDAEKLRKELHEVCRLLEQERQQHNQLKHTWQRANDQFLESQRLLMRDMQRLEVVLTSEQLRQVEERKKRDQEEDEQERVSKRKEPEKTEADEEARVPVVFAPVQDEACPHLEEEHLDSAHGSVHSLDADLLLPSGDPFSKADGDVFKDGLRRAQSTDSLGTSGSLQSKTLGYNNKAKSAGNLDESDFGPLVGADSVSENFDTASLGSLQMPSGFMLTKDQEKAIKAMTPEQEETASLLSSVTQGVESAYVSPSGYRLVSETEWNLLQKEVQNAGNKLGRRCDMCSNYEKQLQGIQSQEAETRDQVKKLQGMLRQVNDQLEKTAKDKQDLEEMMRQSAEESGQQISALALQTRASELALSELQQAFSQAQRNAQEQMGVLMQSREQVSEELARLQKENESLQGKHGLHLALQQAEDFVLPEAAEELRELVLRYRESMVSARTAADHAEEKLKAEILFLKEQIQAEQCLKENLEETLQLEIETCKEEIASISSLKAELERLKADKEQLESGLRERTEQLESLRQAEMTLEEQLKRETAAKTNVEQLMFEEKNKAQRLQTELDVSEQVQRDFVKLSQTLQVQLERIRQADSLERIRAILNDTKLTDINQLPET
;
A
#
# COMPACT_ATOMS: atom_id res chain seq x y z
N MET A 1 46.95 30.73 -37.44
CA MET A 1 45.66 30.95 -36.75
C MET A 1 44.54 30.12 -37.38
N GLU A 2 44.42 30.08 -38.71
CA GLU A 2 43.35 29.36 -39.43
C GLU A 2 43.29 27.85 -39.12
N ASN A 3 44.42 27.13 -39.13
CA ASN A 3 44.44 25.70 -38.76
C ASN A 3 43.89 25.42 -37.35
N ILE A 4 44.10 26.33 -36.39
CA ILE A 4 43.58 26.18 -35.02
C ILE A 4 42.06 26.38 -35.02
N LYS A 5 41.55 27.35 -35.78
CA LYS A 5 40.10 27.55 -35.97
C LYS A 5 39.45 26.32 -36.62
N ALA A 6 40.08 25.75 -37.65
CA ALA A 6 39.58 24.54 -38.33
C ALA A 6 39.55 23.31 -37.42
N ILE A 7 40.60 23.08 -36.62
CA ILE A 7 40.64 21.99 -35.63
C ILE A 7 39.57 22.21 -34.55
N ALA A 8 39.36 23.46 -34.10
CA ALA A 8 38.31 23.79 -33.15
C ALA A 8 36.91 23.53 -33.72
N THR A 9 36.59 23.93 -34.97
CA THR A 9 35.28 23.61 -35.58
C THR A 9 35.09 22.13 -35.82
N VAL A 10 36.13 21.37 -36.21
CA VAL A 10 36.03 19.90 -36.33
C VAL A 10 35.77 19.27 -34.96
N SER A 11 36.40 19.75 -33.88
CA SER A 11 36.16 19.28 -32.52
C SER A 11 34.78 19.68 -31.98
N GLU A 12 34.27 20.85 -32.35
CA GLU A 12 32.92 21.29 -31.98
C GLU A 12 31.87 20.43 -32.68
N ASN A 13 32.04 20.20 -33.98
CA ASN A 13 31.15 19.35 -34.77
C ASN A 13 31.15 17.89 -34.27
N THR A 14 32.31 17.29 -33.95
CA THR A 14 32.33 15.91 -33.40
C THR A 14 31.69 15.80 -32.02
N LYS A 15 31.78 16.83 -31.18
CA LYS A 15 31.01 16.88 -29.92
C LYS A 15 29.51 16.99 -30.19
N GLN A 16 29.11 17.83 -31.15
CA GLN A 16 27.72 18.02 -31.51
C GLN A 16 27.11 16.73 -32.09
N GLU A 17 27.82 16.05 -32.99
CA GLU A 17 27.47 14.73 -33.53
C GLU A 17 27.32 13.68 -32.42
N ALA A 18 28.24 13.64 -31.44
CA ALA A 18 28.14 12.74 -30.30
C ALA A 18 26.94 13.06 -29.38
N ILE A 19 26.64 14.34 -29.16
CA ILE A 19 25.46 14.79 -28.39
C ILE A 19 24.16 14.39 -29.10
N ASP A 20 24.09 14.57 -30.42
CA ASP A 20 22.89 14.27 -31.19
C ASP A 20 22.68 12.77 -31.40
N GLU A 21 23.76 11.98 -31.46
CA GLU A 21 23.71 10.51 -31.41
C GLU A 21 23.19 10.00 -30.05
N VAL A 22 23.64 10.57 -28.93
CA VAL A 22 23.09 10.22 -27.59
C VAL A 22 21.62 10.61 -27.46
N LYS A 23 21.20 11.77 -28.00
CA LYS A 23 19.78 12.15 -28.07
C LYS A 23 18.96 11.18 -28.91
N ARG A 24 19.49 10.72 -30.05
CA ARG A 24 18.83 9.74 -30.93
C ARG A 24 18.63 8.41 -30.20
N GLN A 25 19.67 7.90 -29.55
CA GLN A 25 19.61 6.68 -28.75
C GLN A 25 18.58 6.80 -27.62
N TRP A 26 18.57 7.90 -26.87
CA TRP A 26 17.56 8.15 -25.82
C TRP A 26 16.13 8.21 -26.38
N GLN A 27 15.92 8.86 -27.53
CA GLN A 27 14.61 8.88 -28.21
C GLN A 27 14.15 7.49 -28.65
N GLU A 28 15.08 6.65 -29.13
CA GLU A 28 14.81 5.27 -29.54
C GLU A 28 14.51 4.36 -28.34
N GLU A 29 15.22 4.51 -27.22
CA GLU A 29 14.91 3.80 -25.97
C GLU A 29 13.54 4.20 -25.41
N VAL A 30 13.22 5.50 -25.38
CA VAL A 30 11.89 5.99 -24.97
C VAL A 30 10.79 5.46 -25.89
N ALA A 31 11.01 5.44 -27.21
CA ALA A 31 10.05 4.87 -28.16
C ALA A 31 9.87 3.35 -27.99
N SER A 32 10.96 2.62 -27.72
CA SER A 32 10.96 1.18 -27.44
C SER A 32 10.17 0.87 -26.15
N LEU A 33 10.46 1.58 -25.05
CA LEU A 33 9.73 1.43 -23.79
C LEU A 33 8.24 1.77 -23.95
N GLN A 34 7.90 2.82 -24.70
CA GLN A 34 6.51 3.14 -25.01
C GLN A 34 5.82 2.08 -25.88
N ALA A 35 6.54 1.38 -26.76
CA ALA A 35 6.01 0.27 -27.54
C ALA A 35 5.72 -0.95 -26.65
N VAL A 36 6.69 -1.35 -25.81
CA VAL A 36 6.55 -2.46 -24.85
C VAL A 36 5.41 -2.19 -23.86
N MET A 37 5.29 -0.97 -23.32
CA MET A 37 4.17 -0.60 -22.45
C MET A 37 2.81 -0.65 -23.16
N LYS A 38 2.74 -0.30 -24.46
CA LYS A 38 1.49 -0.44 -25.24
C LYS A 38 1.15 -1.89 -25.56
N GLU A 39 2.15 -2.76 -25.70
CA GLU A 39 1.96 -4.18 -25.91
C GLU A 39 1.47 -4.88 -24.65
N THR A 40 2.10 -4.64 -23.49
CA THR A 40 1.64 -5.22 -22.21
C THR A 40 0.24 -4.77 -21.83
N VAL A 41 -0.12 -3.49 -22.06
CA VAL A 41 -1.51 -3.02 -21.86
C VAL A 41 -2.50 -3.78 -22.74
N ARG A 42 -2.19 -3.99 -24.03
CA ARG A 42 -3.06 -4.77 -24.94
C ARG A 42 -3.17 -6.23 -24.51
N ASP A 43 -2.09 -6.84 -24.03
CA ASP A 43 -2.13 -8.21 -23.52
C ASP A 43 -3.02 -8.32 -22.27
N TYR A 44 -2.95 -7.34 -21.36
CA TYR A 44 -3.86 -7.27 -20.20
C TYR A 44 -5.31 -7.06 -20.63
N GLU A 45 -5.59 -6.16 -21.58
CA GLU A 45 -6.92 -5.97 -22.15
C GLU A 45 -7.45 -7.26 -22.78
N HIS A 46 -6.63 -7.98 -23.54
CA HIS A 46 -7.02 -9.22 -24.22
C HIS A 46 -7.27 -10.36 -23.22
N GLN A 47 -6.41 -10.51 -22.21
CA GLN A 47 -6.62 -11.47 -21.12
C GLN A 47 -7.86 -11.16 -20.27
N PHE A 48 -8.14 -9.88 -20.02
CA PHE A 48 -9.34 -9.45 -19.29
C PHE A 48 -10.61 -9.75 -20.09
N HIS A 49 -10.64 -9.41 -21.38
CA HIS A 49 -11.73 -9.76 -22.28
C HIS A 49 -11.95 -11.27 -22.36
N HIS A 50 -10.88 -12.06 -22.46
CA HIS A 50 -11.00 -13.52 -22.51
C HIS A 50 -11.60 -14.10 -21.22
N ARG A 51 -11.19 -13.63 -20.03
CA ARG A 51 -11.79 -14.04 -18.75
C ARG A 51 -13.26 -13.64 -18.65
N LEU A 52 -13.61 -12.41 -19.04
CA LEU A 52 -14.99 -11.93 -19.03
C LEU A 52 -15.90 -12.76 -19.95
N GLU A 53 -15.37 -13.19 -21.10
CA GLU A 53 -16.09 -14.03 -22.05
C GLU A 53 -16.23 -15.48 -21.55
N GLN A 54 -15.20 -16.04 -20.91
CA GLN A 54 -15.29 -17.32 -20.19
C GLN A 54 -16.38 -17.28 -19.12
N GLU A 55 -16.39 -16.28 -18.23
CA GLU A 55 -17.43 -16.14 -17.19
C GLU A 55 -18.83 -16.03 -17.82
N ARG A 56 -19.00 -15.25 -18.89
CA ARG A 56 -20.28 -15.16 -19.62
C ARG A 56 -20.75 -16.51 -20.14
N THR A 57 -19.86 -17.34 -20.70
CA THR A 57 -20.22 -18.69 -21.16
C THR A 57 -20.60 -19.63 -20.01
N GLN A 58 -19.90 -19.55 -18.87
CA GLN A 58 -20.22 -20.34 -17.67
C GLN A 58 -21.60 -19.95 -17.10
N TRP A 59 -21.89 -18.64 -17.00
CA TRP A 59 -23.19 -18.14 -16.56
C TRP A 59 -24.34 -18.50 -17.52
N ALA A 60 -24.09 -18.57 -18.82
CA ALA A 60 -25.06 -19.05 -19.80
C ALA A 60 -25.37 -20.55 -19.61
N GLN A 61 -24.34 -21.38 -19.46
CA GLN A 61 -24.50 -22.83 -19.22
C GLN A 61 -25.23 -23.12 -17.91
N TYR A 62 -24.94 -22.37 -16.84
CA TYR A 62 -25.64 -22.48 -15.56
C TYR A 62 -27.13 -22.11 -15.69
N ARG A 63 -27.43 -21.03 -16.41
CA ARG A 63 -28.82 -20.61 -16.67
C ARG A 63 -29.60 -21.66 -17.44
N GLU A 64 -29.03 -22.20 -18.53
CA GLU A 64 -29.67 -23.28 -19.30
C GLU A 64 -29.89 -24.55 -18.48
N ALA A 65 -29.00 -24.85 -17.52
CA ALA A 65 -29.17 -25.98 -16.62
C ALA A 65 -30.34 -25.78 -15.66
N ALA A 66 -30.41 -24.61 -15.01
CA ALA A 66 -31.53 -24.25 -14.13
C ALA A 66 -32.88 -24.18 -14.88
N GLU A 67 -32.89 -23.65 -16.11
CA GLU A 67 -34.10 -23.61 -16.95
C GLU A 67 -34.60 -25.01 -17.33
N ARG A 68 -33.69 -25.96 -17.61
CA ARG A 68 -34.03 -27.37 -17.84
C ARG A 68 -34.59 -28.04 -16.59
N GLU A 69 -33.99 -27.80 -15.43
CA GLU A 69 -34.47 -28.35 -14.15
C GLU A 69 -35.86 -27.80 -13.77
N ILE A 70 -36.08 -26.50 -13.97
CA ILE A 70 -37.41 -25.87 -13.81
C ILE A 70 -38.43 -26.46 -14.78
N ALA A 71 -38.05 -26.77 -16.02
CA ALA A 71 -38.94 -27.41 -17.00
C ALA A 71 -39.31 -28.85 -16.59
N ASP A 72 -38.36 -29.63 -16.07
CA ASP A 72 -38.62 -30.99 -15.56
C ASP A 72 -39.49 -30.98 -14.30
N LEU A 73 -39.29 -30.02 -13.38
CA LEU A 73 -40.15 -29.85 -12.21
C LEU A 73 -41.59 -29.47 -12.61
N ARG A 74 -41.75 -28.57 -13.59
CA ARG A 74 -43.07 -28.21 -14.15
C ARG A 74 -43.78 -29.38 -14.83
N ARG A 75 -43.03 -30.28 -15.47
CA ARG A 75 -43.56 -31.50 -16.09
C ARG A 75 -44.12 -32.46 -15.03
N ARG A 76 -43.38 -32.69 -13.94
CA ARG A 76 -43.81 -33.55 -12.82
C ARG A 76 -45.05 -32.99 -12.11
N LEU A 77 -45.12 -31.67 -11.92
CA LEU A 77 -46.29 -30.98 -11.36
C LEU A 77 -47.55 -31.04 -12.23
N SER A 78 -47.46 -31.54 -13.48
CA SER A 78 -48.60 -31.69 -14.39
C SER A 78 -49.18 -33.10 -14.45
N GLU A 79 -48.63 -34.07 -13.69
CA GLU A 79 -49.01 -35.49 -13.73
C GLU A 79 -49.80 -35.96 -12.49
N GLU A 80 -49.97 -35.11 -11.45
CA GLU A 80 -50.65 -35.46 -10.18
C GLU A 80 -52.03 -34.75 -10.02
N GLN A 81 -53.02 -35.10 -10.84
CA GLN A 81 -54.36 -34.48 -10.73
C GLN A 81 -55.53 -35.40 -11.14
N GLU A 82 -56.06 -36.17 -10.17
CA GLU A 82 -57.37 -36.87 -10.09
C GLU A 82 -57.27 -37.85 -8.89
N GLU A 83 -58.25 -38.14 -8.01
CA GLU A 83 -59.52 -37.52 -7.62
C GLU A 83 -59.97 -38.14 -6.24
N GLU A 84 -61.17 -37.80 -5.71
CA GLU A 84 -61.91 -38.48 -4.60
C GLU A 84 -61.42 -38.46 -3.12
N ASN A 85 -61.86 -37.45 -2.32
CA ASN A 85 -62.76 -37.65 -1.14
C ASN A 85 -63.32 -36.37 -0.46
N LEU A 86 -63.77 -35.40 -1.26
CA LEU A 86 -64.07 -34.03 -0.84
C LEU A 86 -65.01 -33.84 0.37
N GLU A 87 -65.91 -34.77 0.73
CA GLU A 87 -66.92 -34.52 1.78
C GLU A 87 -66.46 -34.92 3.21
N ASN A 88 -65.72 -36.03 3.35
CA ASN A 88 -65.05 -36.37 4.61
C ASN A 88 -63.76 -35.58 4.80
N GLU A 89 -63.05 -35.29 3.69
CA GLU A 89 -61.93 -34.37 3.70
C GLU A 89 -62.37 -32.96 4.07
N MET A 90 -63.52 -32.43 3.62
CA MET A 90 -63.97 -31.10 4.05
C MET A 90 -64.10 -30.97 5.57
N LYS A 91 -64.64 -31.97 6.28
CA LYS A 91 -64.73 -31.91 7.75
C LYS A 91 -63.38 -32.06 8.42
N LYS A 92 -62.58 -33.05 8.02
CA LYS A 92 -61.25 -33.28 8.60
C LYS A 92 -60.32 -32.10 8.30
N ALA A 93 -60.34 -31.56 7.09
CA ALA A 93 -59.63 -30.36 6.68
C ALA A 93 -60.21 -29.09 7.31
N GLN A 94 -61.46 -29.05 7.77
CA GLN A 94 -61.98 -27.90 8.53
C GLN A 94 -61.47 -27.91 9.98
N GLU A 95 -61.44 -29.07 10.64
CA GLU A 95 -60.80 -29.24 11.95
C GLU A 95 -59.28 -29.08 11.88
N ASP A 96 -58.64 -29.67 10.86
CA ASP A 96 -57.20 -29.54 10.63
C ASP A 96 -56.86 -28.13 10.13
N ALA A 97 -57.74 -27.39 9.43
CA ALA A 97 -57.55 -25.97 9.16
C ALA A 97 -57.78 -25.07 10.38
N GLU A 98 -58.51 -25.51 11.41
CA GLU A 98 -58.57 -24.81 12.70
C GLU A 98 -57.33 -25.08 13.56
N LYS A 99 -56.83 -26.32 13.60
CA LYS A 99 -55.53 -26.65 14.22
C LYS A 99 -54.35 -25.99 13.48
N LEU A 100 -54.37 -25.99 12.15
CA LEU A 100 -53.39 -25.25 11.36
C LEU A 100 -53.56 -23.76 11.62
N ARG A 101 -54.77 -23.16 11.64
CA ARG A 101 -54.92 -21.75 12.02
C ARG A 101 -54.43 -21.43 13.44
N SER A 102 -54.51 -22.35 14.40
CA SER A 102 -54.00 -22.12 15.75
C SER A 102 -52.46 -22.11 15.85
N VAL A 103 -51.75 -22.71 14.88
CA VAL A 103 -50.28 -22.68 14.76
C VAL A 103 -49.83 -21.61 13.74
N VAL A 104 -50.49 -21.56 12.60
CA VAL A 104 -50.21 -20.66 11.48
C VAL A 104 -50.53 -19.21 11.83
N MET A 105 -51.61 -18.86 12.54
CA MET A 105 -51.83 -17.44 12.89
C MET A 105 -50.78 -16.87 13.86
N PRO A 106 -50.28 -17.59 14.89
CA PRO A 106 -49.08 -17.20 15.61
C PRO A 106 -47.87 -17.02 14.69
N MET A 107 -47.58 -17.98 13.80
CA MET A 107 -46.47 -17.88 12.86
C MET A 107 -46.62 -16.73 11.87
N GLU A 108 -47.83 -16.43 11.37
CA GLU A 108 -48.12 -15.30 10.48
C GLU A 108 -47.94 -13.96 11.21
N LYS A 109 -48.34 -13.88 12.49
CA LYS A 109 -48.09 -12.71 13.33
C LYS A 109 -46.60 -12.54 13.64
N GLU A 110 -45.87 -13.63 13.85
CA GLU A 110 -44.43 -13.60 14.07
C GLU A 110 -43.68 -13.25 12.77
N ILE A 111 -44.07 -13.80 11.62
CA ILE A 111 -43.58 -13.43 10.29
C ILE A 111 -43.89 -11.96 9.98
N ALA A 112 -45.07 -11.44 10.35
CA ALA A 112 -45.39 -10.02 10.24
C ALA A 112 -44.47 -9.18 11.13
N ALA A 113 -44.34 -9.52 12.42
CA ALA A 113 -43.45 -8.81 13.34
C ALA A 113 -41.96 -8.90 12.94
N LEU A 114 -41.53 -9.98 12.30
CA LEU A 114 -40.18 -10.13 11.74
C LEU A 114 -40.00 -9.31 10.46
N LYS A 115 -41.03 -9.21 9.60
CA LYS A 115 -41.03 -8.31 8.44
C LYS A 115 -40.99 -6.84 8.87
N ASP A 116 -41.77 -6.44 9.86
CA ASP A 116 -41.78 -5.08 10.40
C ASP A 116 -40.38 -4.72 10.97
N LYS A 117 -39.79 -5.62 11.77
CA LYS A 117 -38.41 -5.47 12.28
C LYS A 117 -37.36 -5.44 11.16
N LEU A 118 -37.53 -6.22 10.10
CA LEU A 118 -36.65 -6.20 8.94
C LEU A 118 -36.75 -4.85 8.22
N THR A 119 -37.96 -4.33 7.98
CA THR A 119 -38.14 -3.00 7.38
C THR A 119 -37.58 -1.89 8.26
N GLU A 120 -37.75 -1.96 9.59
CA GLU A 120 -37.17 -0.98 10.53
C GLU A 120 -35.63 -1.05 10.54
N ALA A 121 -35.04 -2.24 10.37
CA ALA A 121 -33.60 -2.41 10.22
C ALA A 121 -33.10 -1.87 8.87
N GLU A 122 -33.81 -2.13 7.77
CA GLU A 122 -33.50 -1.58 6.44
C GLU A 122 -33.60 -0.05 6.39
N GLU A 123 -34.58 0.55 7.08
CA GLU A 123 -34.69 2.01 7.20
C GLU A 123 -33.52 2.58 8.01
N LYS A 124 -33.14 1.96 9.13
CA LYS A 124 -31.96 2.37 9.91
C LYS A 124 -30.65 2.25 9.12
N ILE A 125 -30.50 1.20 8.30
CA ILE A 125 -29.34 1.06 7.40
C ILE A 125 -29.32 2.21 6.38
N LYS A 126 -30.45 2.49 5.71
CA LYS A 126 -30.56 3.62 4.75
C LYS A 126 -30.29 4.97 5.41
N GLU A 127 -30.73 5.18 6.65
CA GLU A 127 -30.48 6.43 7.38
C GLU A 127 -29.01 6.58 7.79
N LEU A 128 -28.36 5.49 8.23
CA LEU A 128 -26.92 5.46 8.50
C LEU A 128 -26.09 5.69 7.23
N GLU A 129 -26.46 5.07 6.11
CA GLU A 129 -25.84 5.31 4.80
C GLU A 129 -26.01 6.77 4.37
N ALA A 130 -27.23 7.34 4.47
CA ALA A 130 -27.49 8.74 4.16
C ALA A 130 -26.80 9.72 5.12
N SER A 131 -26.57 9.34 6.37
CA SER A 131 -25.74 10.12 7.31
C SER A 131 -24.28 10.09 6.90
N LYS A 132 -23.74 8.91 6.59
CA LYS A 132 -22.34 8.72 6.19
C LYS A 132 -22.01 9.38 4.85
N VAL A 133 -22.95 9.38 3.89
CA VAL A 133 -22.82 10.11 2.63
C VAL A 133 -22.80 11.63 2.87
N ARG A 134 -23.63 12.17 3.78
CA ARG A 134 -23.60 13.60 4.15
C ARG A 134 -22.28 13.99 4.82
N GLU A 135 -21.79 13.16 5.73
CA GLU A 135 -20.51 13.36 6.42
C GLU A 135 -19.32 13.35 5.44
N LEU A 136 -19.23 12.34 4.57
CA LEU A 136 -18.20 12.28 3.52
C LEU A 136 -18.28 13.47 2.54
N ASN A 137 -19.48 13.95 2.22
CA ASN A 137 -19.65 15.13 1.36
C ASN A 137 -19.21 16.42 2.07
N HIS A 138 -19.40 16.53 3.40
CA HIS A 138 -18.89 17.66 4.18
C HIS A 138 -17.36 17.66 4.23
N TYR A 139 -16.73 16.50 4.47
CA TYR A 139 -15.27 16.36 4.38
C TYR A 139 -14.73 16.71 2.99
N LEU A 140 -15.38 16.24 1.92
CA LEU A 140 -15.02 16.56 0.55
C LEU A 140 -15.10 18.07 0.26
N GLU A 141 -16.08 18.78 0.80
CA GLU A 141 -16.21 20.23 0.60
C GLU A 141 -15.16 21.02 1.40
N ALA A 142 -14.82 20.57 2.62
CA ALA A 142 -13.72 21.13 3.40
C ALA A 142 -12.37 20.95 2.68
N GLU A 143 -12.08 19.75 2.18
CA GLU A 143 -10.88 19.46 1.37
C GLU A 143 -10.80 20.33 0.10
N LYS A 144 -11.93 20.55 -0.61
CA LYS A 144 -11.96 21.49 -1.75
C LYS A 144 -11.59 22.91 -1.32
N SER A 145 -12.12 23.40 -0.19
CA SER A 145 -11.79 24.73 0.33
C SER A 145 -10.30 24.85 0.65
N CYS A 146 -9.74 23.89 1.39
CA CYS A 146 -8.31 23.86 1.69
C CYS A 146 -7.46 23.78 0.41
N ARG A 147 -7.92 23.06 -0.61
CA ARG A 147 -7.25 23.02 -1.92
C ARG A 147 -7.28 24.38 -2.62
N THR A 148 -8.40 25.10 -2.61
CA THR A 148 -8.48 26.45 -3.19
C THR A 148 -7.62 27.47 -2.44
N ASP A 149 -7.50 27.34 -1.11
CA ASP A 149 -6.60 28.17 -0.31
C ASP A 149 -5.13 27.88 -0.66
N LEU A 150 -4.75 26.60 -0.80
CA LEU A 150 -3.41 26.21 -1.26
C LEU A 150 -3.10 26.67 -2.70
N GLU A 151 -4.07 26.58 -3.62
CA GLU A 151 -3.95 27.11 -4.98
C GLU A 151 -3.70 28.64 -4.96
N MET A 152 -4.40 29.37 -4.07
CA MET A 152 -4.17 30.80 -3.86
C MET A 152 -2.79 31.10 -3.26
N TYR A 153 -2.34 30.37 -2.23
CA TYR A 153 -0.99 30.53 -1.68
C TYR A 153 0.10 30.27 -2.73
N VAL A 154 -0.06 29.23 -3.56
CA VAL A 154 0.85 28.93 -4.67
C VAL A 154 0.84 30.05 -5.72
N ALA A 155 -0.31 30.64 -6.02
CA ALA A 155 -0.40 31.80 -6.94
C ALA A 155 0.32 33.05 -6.37
N VAL A 156 0.15 33.34 -5.08
CA VAL A 156 0.85 34.45 -4.40
C VAL A 156 2.37 34.21 -4.38
N LEU A 157 2.83 33.02 -4.01
CA LEU A 157 4.25 32.67 -3.99
C LEU A 157 4.88 32.72 -5.38
N ASN A 158 4.18 32.27 -6.44
CA ASN A 158 4.65 32.41 -7.82
C ASN A 158 4.72 33.89 -8.26
N THR A 159 3.78 34.73 -7.81
CA THR A 159 3.81 36.18 -8.09
C THR A 159 4.99 36.85 -7.39
N GLN A 160 5.20 36.57 -6.10
CA GLN A 160 6.36 37.06 -5.34
C GLN A 160 7.68 36.61 -5.98
N LYS A 161 7.76 35.36 -6.44
CA LYS A 161 8.91 34.84 -7.17
C LYS A 161 9.18 35.60 -8.47
N SER A 162 8.15 35.96 -9.25
CA SER A 162 8.30 36.77 -10.47
C SER A 162 8.88 38.15 -10.15
N VAL A 163 8.31 38.85 -9.16
CA VAL A 163 8.78 40.18 -8.73
C VAL A 163 10.24 40.13 -8.29
N LEU A 164 10.62 39.16 -7.45
CA LEU A 164 12.01 38.99 -7.01
C LEU A 164 12.97 38.62 -8.17
N GLN A 165 12.48 37.90 -9.18
CA GLN A 165 13.27 37.62 -10.39
C GLN A 165 13.46 38.88 -11.25
N GLU A 166 12.41 39.70 -11.42
CA GLU A 166 12.44 40.97 -12.14
C GLU A 166 13.36 41.99 -11.45
N ASP A 167 13.29 42.13 -10.13
CA ASP A 167 14.20 42.98 -9.34
C ASP A 167 15.65 42.50 -9.44
N ALA A 168 15.88 41.18 -9.36
CA ALA A 168 17.22 40.62 -9.55
C ALA A 168 17.74 40.79 -10.99
N GLU A 169 16.86 40.85 -12.01
CA GLU A 169 17.24 41.21 -13.39
C GLU A 169 17.54 42.69 -13.54
N LYS A 170 16.77 43.55 -12.88
CA LYS A 170 16.95 45.01 -12.89
C LYS A 170 18.28 45.38 -12.23
N LEU A 171 18.56 44.87 -11.04
CA LEU A 171 19.84 45.04 -10.35
C LEU A 171 21.02 44.50 -11.18
N ARG A 172 20.84 43.37 -11.89
CA ARG A 172 21.85 42.87 -12.85
C ARG A 172 22.07 43.87 -13.99
N LYS A 173 21.03 44.45 -14.59
CA LYS A 173 21.16 45.44 -15.68
C LYS A 173 21.85 46.72 -15.19
N GLU A 174 21.48 47.22 -14.01
CA GLU A 174 22.10 48.38 -13.36
C GLU A 174 23.58 48.15 -13.08
N LEU A 175 23.95 46.97 -12.54
CA LEU A 175 25.36 46.59 -12.33
C LEU A 175 26.16 46.54 -13.64
N HIS A 176 25.60 45.96 -14.72
CA HIS A 176 26.26 45.94 -16.03
C HIS A 176 26.49 47.35 -16.58
N GLU A 177 25.54 48.27 -16.38
CA GLU A 177 25.68 49.66 -16.82
C GLU A 177 26.74 50.42 -16.02
N VAL A 178 26.80 50.22 -14.69
CA VAL A 178 27.87 50.78 -13.84
C VAL A 178 29.24 50.24 -14.27
N CYS A 179 29.37 48.93 -14.53
CA CYS A 179 30.60 48.35 -15.06
C CYS A 179 30.97 48.96 -16.43
N ARG A 180 30.00 49.14 -17.33
CA ARG A 180 30.20 49.76 -18.65
C ARG A 180 30.71 51.20 -18.54
N LEU A 181 30.14 52.00 -17.64
CA LEU A 181 30.56 53.38 -17.37
C LEU A 181 31.97 53.44 -16.78
N LEU A 182 32.28 52.58 -15.82
CA LEU A 182 33.61 52.50 -15.21
C LEU A 182 34.69 52.07 -16.24
N GLU A 183 34.37 51.13 -17.13
CA GLU A 183 35.25 50.75 -18.25
C GLU A 183 35.45 51.92 -19.24
N GLN A 184 34.42 52.73 -19.47
CA GLN A 184 34.46 53.91 -20.33
C GLN A 184 35.32 55.04 -19.71
N GLU A 185 35.16 55.36 -18.42
CA GLU A 185 36.02 56.31 -17.71
C GLU A 185 37.47 55.84 -17.68
N ARG A 186 37.71 54.55 -17.41
CA ARG A 186 39.03 53.93 -17.47
C ARG A 186 39.67 54.08 -18.86
N GLN A 187 38.91 53.93 -19.93
CA GLN A 187 39.40 54.16 -21.29
C GLN A 187 39.74 55.64 -21.53
N GLN A 188 38.86 56.57 -21.12
CA GLN A 188 39.08 58.01 -21.24
C GLN A 188 40.31 58.48 -20.46
N HIS A 189 40.49 58.00 -19.22
CA HIS A 189 41.67 58.28 -18.40
C HIS A 189 42.97 57.77 -19.06
N ASN A 190 42.96 56.56 -19.63
CA ASN A 190 44.12 56.04 -20.37
C ASN A 190 44.42 56.83 -21.66
N GLN A 191 43.38 57.28 -22.38
CA GLN A 191 43.55 58.17 -23.53
C GLN A 191 44.18 59.50 -23.11
N LEU A 192 43.68 60.14 -22.05
CA LEU A 192 44.22 61.39 -21.51
C LEU A 192 45.66 61.23 -21.02
N LYS A 193 45.98 60.11 -20.36
CA LYS A 193 47.34 59.76 -19.95
C LYS A 193 48.28 59.65 -21.14
N HIS A 194 47.85 59.01 -22.23
CA HIS A 194 48.65 58.90 -23.45
C HIS A 194 48.80 60.23 -24.21
N THR A 195 47.77 61.08 -24.27
CA THR A 195 47.91 62.42 -24.88
C THR A 195 48.82 63.31 -24.05
N TRP A 196 48.71 63.28 -22.72
CA TRP A 196 49.61 64.00 -21.81
C TRP A 196 51.07 63.52 -21.94
N GLN A 197 51.30 62.20 -21.99
CA GLN A 197 52.63 61.63 -22.24
C GLN A 197 53.23 62.14 -23.56
N ARG A 198 52.46 62.09 -24.68
CA ARG A 198 52.93 62.60 -25.98
C ARG A 198 53.22 64.11 -25.94
N ALA A 199 52.40 64.91 -25.28
CA ALA A 199 52.61 66.34 -25.16
C ALA A 199 53.89 66.65 -24.34
N ASN A 200 54.12 65.90 -23.25
CA ASN A 200 55.33 66.01 -22.44
C ASN A 200 56.59 65.57 -23.22
N ASP A 201 56.51 64.46 -23.96
CA ASP A 201 57.62 63.99 -24.82
C ASP A 201 57.95 65.02 -25.92
N GLN A 202 56.93 65.61 -26.56
CA GLN A 202 57.09 66.68 -27.55
C GLN A 202 57.70 67.95 -26.94
N PHE A 203 57.29 68.34 -25.73
CA PHE A 203 57.88 69.47 -25.00
C PHE A 203 59.36 69.22 -24.71
N LEU A 204 59.70 68.05 -24.16
CA LEU A 204 61.08 67.65 -23.88
C LEU A 204 61.94 67.49 -25.15
N GLU A 205 61.37 67.05 -26.27
CA GLU A 205 62.05 67.02 -27.56
C GLU A 205 62.29 68.42 -28.13
N SER A 206 61.30 69.31 -28.06
CA SER A 206 61.41 70.72 -28.46
C SER A 206 62.47 71.45 -27.65
N GLN A 207 62.50 71.25 -26.33
CA GLN A 207 63.53 71.82 -25.45
C GLN A 207 64.93 71.27 -25.80
N ARG A 208 65.07 69.97 -26.07
CA ARG A 208 66.34 69.36 -26.51
C ARG A 208 66.80 69.86 -27.88
N LEU A 209 65.87 70.19 -28.78
CA LEU A 209 66.19 70.80 -30.07
C LEU A 209 66.70 72.24 -29.88
N LEU A 210 65.98 73.05 -29.09
CA LEU A 210 66.35 74.42 -28.75
C LEU A 210 67.74 74.49 -28.09
N MET A 211 68.04 73.59 -27.14
CA MET A 211 69.36 73.47 -26.52
C MET A 211 70.46 73.16 -27.54
N ARG A 212 70.20 72.28 -28.53
CA ARG A 212 71.17 72.00 -29.61
C ARG A 212 71.38 73.19 -30.54
N ASP A 213 70.33 73.94 -30.86
CA ASP A 213 70.45 75.08 -31.76
C ASP A 213 71.10 76.28 -31.06
N MET A 214 70.88 76.45 -29.75
CA MET A 214 71.67 77.37 -28.92
C MET A 214 73.16 77.00 -28.92
N GLN A 215 73.51 75.72 -28.71
CA GLN A 215 74.89 75.23 -28.81
C GLN A 215 75.51 75.45 -30.20
N ARG A 216 74.72 75.30 -31.28
CA ARG A 216 75.19 75.62 -32.65
C ARG A 216 75.49 77.10 -32.83
N LEU A 217 74.66 77.98 -32.26
CA LEU A 217 74.90 79.43 -32.29
C LEU A 217 76.15 79.80 -31.48
N GLU A 218 76.34 79.19 -30.30
CA GLU A 218 77.53 79.37 -29.46
C GLU A 218 78.85 79.05 -30.21
N VAL A 219 78.87 78.03 -31.07
CA VAL A 219 80.06 77.65 -31.88
C VAL A 219 80.43 78.69 -32.95
N VAL A 220 79.50 79.56 -33.37
CA VAL A 220 79.74 80.60 -34.40
C VAL A 220 80.19 81.93 -33.78
N LEU A 221 80.02 82.10 -32.46
CA LEU A 221 80.46 83.30 -31.75
C LEU A 221 81.99 83.34 -31.58
N THR A 222 82.57 84.54 -31.64
CA THR A 222 83.99 84.73 -31.30
C THR A 222 84.21 84.59 -29.80
N SER A 223 85.44 84.27 -29.36
CA SER A 223 85.76 84.02 -27.95
C SER A 223 85.44 85.20 -27.00
N GLU A 224 85.50 86.45 -27.48
CA GLU A 224 85.07 87.63 -26.71
C GLU A 224 83.54 87.76 -26.66
N GLN A 225 82.83 87.31 -27.69
CA GLN A 225 81.36 87.26 -27.68
C GLN A 225 80.83 86.15 -26.76
N LEU A 226 81.47 84.98 -26.69
CA LEU A 226 81.13 83.97 -25.66
C LEU A 226 81.32 84.55 -24.26
N ARG A 227 82.46 85.21 -24.00
CA ARG A 227 82.75 85.83 -22.69
C ARG A 227 81.64 86.82 -22.28
N GLN A 228 81.16 87.64 -23.22
CA GLN A 228 80.06 88.58 -22.99
C GLN A 228 78.68 87.90 -22.88
N VAL A 229 78.47 86.74 -23.52
CA VAL A 229 77.25 85.95 -23.36
C VAL A 229 77.24 85.22 -22.01
N GLU A 230 78.36 84.68 -21.55
CA GLU A 230 78.47 84.13 -20.19
C GLU A 230 78.29 85.22 -19.13
N GLU A 231 78.92 86.39 -19.29
CA GLU A 231 78.72 87.57 -18.41
C GLU A 231 77.30 88.15 -18.46
N ARG A 232 76.54 87.89 -19.53
CA ARG A 232 75.11 88.21 -19.62
C ARG A 232 74.28 87.13 -18.95
N LYS A 233 74.39 85.85 -19.33
CA LYS A 233 73.71 84.72 -18.65
C LYS A 233 73.88 84.77 -17.13
N LYS A 234 75.07 85.17 -16.64
CA LYS A 234 75.34 85.30 -15.21
C LYS A 234 74.65 86.51 -14.59
N ARG A 235 74.57 87.64 -15.29
CA ARG A 235 73.76 88.79 -14.89
C ARG A 235 72.28 88.48 -14.95
N ASP A 236 71.80 87.85 -16.01
CA ASP A 236 70.41 87.42 -16.18
C ASP A 236 70.01 86.42 -15.07
N GLN A 237 70.94 85.55 -14.60
CA GLN A 237 70.75 84.70 -13.42
C GLN A 237 70.75 85.48 -12.11
N GLU A 238 71.69 86.41 -11.91
CA GLU A 238 71.75 87.30 -10.74
C GLU A 238 70.51 88.24 -10.69
N GLU A 239 69.99 88.66 -11.85
CA GLU A 239 68.77 89.44 -12.06
C GLU A 239 67.52 88.56 -11.84
N ASP A 240 67.43 87.33 -12.35
CA ASP A 240 66.34 86.38 -12.05
C ASP A 240 66.28 86.01 -10.56
N GLU A 241 67.44 85.84 -9.91
CA GLU A 241 67.52 85.65 -8.45
C GLU A 241 67.08 86.91 -7.70
N GLN A 242 67.48 88.11 -8.15
CA GLN A 242 67.00 89.37 -7.60
C GLN A 242 65.52 89.63 -7.89
N GLU A 243 64.98 89.19 -9.01
CA GLU A 243 63.58 89.37 -9.40
C GLU A 243 62.69 88.38 -8.65
N ARG A 244 63.17 87.16 -8.39
CA ARG A 244 62.56 86.25 -7.42
C ARG A 244 62.59 86.83 -6.00
N VAL A 245 63.65 87.53 -5.61
CA VAL A 245 63.77 88.20 -4.30
C VAL A 245 63.01 89.54 -4.24
N SER A 246 62.66 90.18 -5.37
CA SER A 246 61.90 91.44 -5.41
C SER A 246 60.40 91.24 -5.60
N LYS A 247 59.96 90.23 -6.37
CA LYS A 247 58.55 89.75 -6.41
C LYS A 247 58.09 89.22 -5.05
N ARG A 248 59.05 88.89 -4.19
CA ARG A 248 58.96 88.56 -2.76
C ARG A 248 58.97 89.79 -1.82
N LYS A 249 58.94 91.01 -2.35
CA LYS A 249 59.07 92.27 -1.57
C LYS A 249 58.14 93.42 -1.96
N GLU A 250 57.36 93.32 -3.05
CA GLU A 250 56.33 94.33 -3.37
C GLU A 250 54.96 93.99 -2.76
N PRO A 251 54.28 94.93 -2.06
CA PRO A 251 53.00 94.68 -1.42
C PRO A 251 51.82 95.23 -2.23
N GLU A 252 51.06 94.37 -2.92
CA GLU A 252 49.76 94.77 -3.46
C GLU A 252 48.64 94.62 -2.43
N LYS A 253 48.15 95.77 -1.95
CA LYS A 253 46.81 95.94 -1.38
C LYS A 253 46.08 97.03 -2.14
N THR A 254 45.20 96.62 -3.06
CA THR A 254 43.78 97.01 -3.16
C THR A 254 43.30 96.76 -4.58
N GLU A 255 42.29 95.91 -4.74
CA GLU A 255 41.05 96.32 -5.42
C GLU A 255 39.95 95.31 -5.09
N ALA A 256 38.74 95.83 -4.88
CA ALA A 256 37.52 95.08 -4.72
C ALA A 256 36.44 95.75 -5.58
N ASP A 257 35.55 94.92 -6.11
CA ASP A 257 34.33 95.24 -6.85
C ASP A 257 34.42 95.71 -8.32
N GLU A 258 33.35 95.29 -9.03
CA GLU A 258 32.84 95.64 -10.37
C GLU A 258 33.58 95.21 -11.65
N GLU A 259 32.99 94.17 -12.26
CA GLU A 259 32.40 94.12 -13.62
C GLU A 259 33.31 94.34 -14.85
N ALA A 260 33.56 93.35 -15.72
CA ALA A 260 32.68 92.52 -16.57
C ALA A 260 32.64 92.96 -18.07
N ARG A 261 32.42 91.96 -18.94
CA ARG A 261 32.15 92.01 -20.41
C ARG A 261 33.39 92.14 -21.35
N VAL A 262 33.80 91.09 -22.08
CA VAL A 262 33.22 90.50 -23.35
C VAL A 262 33.77 91.25 -24.60
N PRO A 263 34.14 90.64 -25.77
CA PRO A 263 33.43 89.54 -26.47
C PRO A 263 34.20 88.41 -27.24
N VAL A 264 33.57 87.21 -27.33
CA VAL A 264 33.13 86.42 -28.53
C VAL A 264 34.18 85.98 -29.59
N VAL A 265 34.29 84.70 -30.08
CA VAL A 265 33.47 83.91 -31.07
C VAL A 265 33.90 82.40 -30.91
N PHE A 266 33.05 81.40 -30.62
CA PHE A 266 32.18 80.57 -31.52
C PHE A 266 32.93 79.66 -32.55
N ALA A 267 32.45 78.48 -32.99
CA ALA A 267 31.10 77.89 -32.92
C ALA A 267 31.06 76.32 -32.89
N PRO A 268 29.95 75.73 -32.41
CA PRO A 268 29.48 74.37 -32.72
C PRO A 268 28.43 74.33 -33.86
N VAL A 269 28.04 73.13 -34.30
CA VAL A 269 27.13 72.77 -35.42
C VAL A 269 26.59 71.35 -35.11
N GLN A 270 25.32 70.91 -35.22
CA GLN A 270 23.97 71.44 -35.54
C GLN A 270 22.96 70.69 -34.59
N ASP A 271 21.79 71.18 -34.16
CA ASP A 271 20.56 71.71 -34.80
C ASP A 271 19.52 70.62 -35.19
N GLU A 272 18.35 70.61 -34.50
CA GLU A 272 16.99 70.65 -35.10
C GLU A 272 15.84 70.49 -34.06
N ALA A 273 14.67 71.04 -34.41
CA ALA A 273 13.32 70.85 -33.85
C ALA A 273 12.96 71.33 -32.40
N CYS A 274 12.45 72.57 -32.34
CA CYS A 274 11.35 72.99 -31.43
C CYS A 274 10.02 72.99 -32.27
N PRO A 275 8.77 73.11 -31.72
CA PRO A 275 8.33 74.28 -30.95
C PRO A 275 7.18 74.10 -29.91
N HIS A 276 6.80 75.22 -29.25
CA HIS A 276 5.44 75.61 -28.80
C HIS A 276 4.84 74.97 -27.50
N LEU A 277 4.14 75.67 -26.58
CA LEU A 277 3.66 77.08 -26.44
C LEU A 277 3.48 77.46 -24.93
N GLU A 278 3.52 78.79 -24.64
CA GLU A 278 2.75 79.64 -23.68
C GLU A 278 2.40 79.14 -22.24
N GLU A 279 2.58 79.91 -21.14
CA GLU A 279 1.82 81.11 -20.67
C GLU A 279 0.30 80.83 -20.53
N GLU A 280 -0.46 81.07 -19.44
CA GLU A 280 -0.47 81.99 -18.27
C GLU A 280 -1.13 81.28 -17.03
N HIS A 281 -0.82 81.53 -15.74
CA HIS A 281 -1.22 82.63 -14.81
C HIS A 281 -2.63 82.53 -14.15
N LEU A 282 -2.69 82.62 -12.79
CA LEU A 282 -3.85 82.92 -11.88
C LEU A 282 -4.94 81.83 -11.66
N ASP A 283 -5.67 81.72 -10.52
CA ASP A 283 -5.60 82.43 -9.22
C ASP A 283 -6.23 81.67 -8.01
N SER A 284 -5.81 82.08 -6.80
CA SER A 284 -6.53 82.21 -5.50
C SER A 284 -7.75 81.35 -5.08
N ALA A 285 -7.69 80.79 -3.84
CA ALA A 285 -8.76 80.92 -2.81
C ALA A 285 -8.40 80.35 -1.39
N HIS A 286 -8.30 81.21 -0.35
CA HIS A 286 -8.38 80.96 1.12
C HIS A 286 -7.45 79.87 1.76
N GLY A 287 -6.65 80.08 2.82
CA GLY A 287 -6.81 80.85 4.07
C GLY A 287 -6.70 79.86 5.27
N SER A 288 -6.15 80.10 6.47
CA SER A 288 -5.61 81.29 7.16
C SER A 288 -4.56 80.84 8.21
N VAL A 289 -3.73 81.78 8.70
CA VAL A 289 -2.60 81.58 9.64
C VAL A 289 -2.98 81.75 11.14
N HIS A 290 -1.99 81.50 12.03
CA HIS A 290 -1.92 81.69 13.52
C HIS A 290 -2.21 80.42 14.38
N SER A 291 -1.58 80.19 15.55
CA SER A 291 -0.44 80.82 16.27
C SER A 291 -0.12 80.10 17.61
N LEU A 292 1.17 80.10 18.02
CA LEU A 292 1.74 79.94 19.39
C LEU A 292 1.63 78.62 20.20
N ASP A 293 2.80 78.19 20.70
CA ASP A 293 3.19 77.78 22.06
C ASP A 293 2.16 77.36 23.13
N ALA A 294 2.51 76.29 23.87
CA ALA A 294 2.77 76.39 25.32
C ALA A 294 3.56 75.19 25.87
N ASP A 295 4.60 75.47 26.65
CA ASP A 295 5.37 74.51 27.48
C ASP A 295 4.50 73.86 28.61
N LEU A 296 4.99 72.92 29.44
CA LEU A 296 5.80 73.24 30.62
C LEU A 296 6.36 71.98 31.33
N LEU A 297 7.70 71.98 31.49
CA LEU A 297 8.47 71.63 32.70
C LEU A 297 8.46 70.20 33.31
N LEU A 298 9.68 69.73 33.55
CA LEU A 298 10.07 68.79 34.62
C LEU A 298 9.60 69.28 36.01
N PRO A 299 9.50 68.37 37.00
CA PRO A 299 10.52 68.46 38.04
C PRO A 299 11.16 67.13 38.45
N SER A 300 12.40 67.24 38.92
CA SER A 300 13.22 66.18 39.54
C SER A 300 12.63 65.60 40.83
N GLY A 301 12.81 64.29 41.07
CA GLY A 301 12.65 63.70 42.41
C GLY A 301 12.63 62.16 42.47
N ASP A 302 13.78 61.54 42.77
CA ASP A 302 13.83 60.33 43.61
C ASP A 302 13.34 60.70 45.05
N PRO A 303 12.84 59.78 45.92
CA PRO A 303 13.26 58.37 46.04
C PRO A 303 12.18 57.31 46.40
N PHE A 304 12.56 56.02 46.30
CA PHE A 304 12.08 54.85 47.10
C PHE A 304 10.59 54.78 47.56
N SER A 305 9.81 53.81 47.05
CA SER A 305 9.14 52.76 47.89
C SER A 305 8.23 51.79 47.12
N LYS A 306 8.00 50.61 47.73
CA LYS A 306 7.11 49.51 47.30
C LYS A 306 5.63 49.85 47.48
N ALA A 307 4.73 49.24 46.69
CA ALA A 307 3.62 48.39 47.15
C ALA A 307 2.71 47.89 46.01
N ASP A 308 2.02 46.77 46.25
CA ASP A 308 0.99 46.15 45.39
C ASP A 308 -0.28 47.01 45.20
N GLY A 309 -1.10 46.69 44.21
CA GLY A 309 -2.52 47.10 44.19
C GLY A 309 -3.20 47.18 42.83
N ASP A 310 -3.67 46.04 42.31
CA ASP A 310 -4.69 45.99 41.24
C ASP A 310 -6.05 46.55 41.76
N VAL A 311 -6.82 47.25 40.93
CA VAL A 311 -8.31 47.33 40.95
C VAL A 311 -8.88 48.28 39.86
N PHE A 312 -9.61 47.69 38.89
CA PHE A 312 -10.78 48.20 38.12
C PHE A 312 -10.57 49.37 37.10
N LYS A 313 -10.93 49.19 35.81
CA LYS A 313 -12.30 49.22 35.20
C LYS A 313 -13.02 50.58 35.39
N ASP A 314 -13.73 51.15 34.42
CA ASP A 314 -14.68 50.50 33.50
C ASP A 314 -15.04 51.38 32.27
N GLY A 315 -15.66 50.77 31.24
CA GLY A 315 -16.41 51.46 30.17
C GLY A 315 -15.67 51.74 28.84
N LEU A 316 -16.23 51.48 27.64
CA LEU A 316 -17.57 50.95 27.35
C LEU A 316 -17.68 50.31 25.93
N ARG A 317 -17.95 48.99 25.89
CA ARG A 317 -18.85 48.24 24.96
C ARG A 317 -18.97 48.65 23.47
N ARG A 318 -18.85 47.65 22.56
CA ARG A 318 -20.03 47.05 21.86
C ARG A 318 -19.73 45.74 21.09
N ALA A 319 -20.65 44.77 21.25
CA ALA A 319 -20.95 43.58 20.44
C ALA A 319 -19.98 42.38 20.40
N GLN A 320 -20.53 41.23 20.80
CA GLN A 320 -20.01 39.87 20.71
C GLN A 320 -20.92 39.04 19.78
N SER A 321 -20.40 37.95 19.23
CA SER A 321 -21.04 36.61 19.13
C SER A 321 -20.04 35.64 18.46
N THR A 322 -19.42 34.70 19.19
CA THR A 322 -19.87 33.29 19.44
C THR A 322 -19.83 32.44 18.16
N ASP A 323 -19.17 31.27 18.08
CA ASP A 323 -18.71 30.32 19.12
C ASP A 323 -17.33 29.69 18.83
N SER A 324 -16.63 29.27 19.89
CA SER A 324 -15.50 28.33 19.86
C SER A 324 -15.32 27.70 21.24
N LEU A 325 -15.39 26.38 21.35
CA LEU A 325 -15.17 25.64 22.60
C LEU A 325 -13.83 24.90 22.54
N GLY A 326 -12.81 25.47 23.18
CA GLY A 326 -11.61 24.76 23.56
C GLY A 326 -11.78 24.08 24.92
N THR A 327 -11.19 22.90 25.09
CA THR A 327 -11.08 22.20 26.37
C THR A 327 -9.67 22.37 26.96
N SER A 328 -9.59 22.67 28.25
CA SER A 328 -8.33 22.86 28.97
C SER A 328 -8.24 21.95 30.21
N GLY A 329 -7.05 21.45 30.51
CA GLY A 329 -6.66 21.13 31.90
C GLY A 329 -6.52 22.42 32.73
N SER A 330 -6.13 22.41 34.02
CA SER A 330 -5.39 21.38 34.75
C SER A 330 -5.34 21.70 36.27
N LEU A 331 -5.16 20.68 37.14
CA LEU A 331 -4.61 20.73 38.53
C LEU A 331 -5.36 21.59 39.61
N GLN A 332 -5.51 21.23 40.90
CA GLN A 332 -4.54 20.69 41.86
C GLN A 332 -5.19 20.28 43.23
N SER A 333 -4.68 19.20 43.85
CA SER A 333 -4.60 18.78 45.28
C SER A 333 -5.38 19.44 46.45
N LYS A 334 -6.08 18.63 47.29
CA LYS A 334 -5.87 18.50 48.77
C LYS A 334 -6.75 17.46 49.51
N THR A 335 -6.35 17.15 50.75
CA THR A 335 -6.73 16.02 51.64
C THR A 335 -7.93 16.30 52.58
N LEU A 336 -8.46 15.24 53.24
CA LEU A 336 -9.62 15.16 54.16
C LEU A 336 -11.00 15.31 53.47
N GLY A 337 -12.09 14.65 53.89
CA GLY A 337 -12.28 13.62 54.92
C GLY A 337 -13.76 13.53 55.39
N TYR A 338 -14.20 12.33 55.81
CA TYR A 338 -15.48 12.02 56.51
C TYR A 338 -16.83 12.00 55.74
N ASN A 339 -17.29 10.75 55.48
CA ASN A 339 -18.61 10.17 55.81
C ASN A 339 -19.92 10.89 55.35
N ASN A 340 -20.81 10.21 54.61
CA ASN A 340 -21.71 9.21 55.22
C ASN A 340 -22.29 8.14 54.24
N LYS A 341 -21.97 6.87 54.53
CA LYS A 341 -22.84 5.67 54.56
C LYS A 341 -23.93 5.44 53.48
N ALA A 342 -23.75 4.35 52.73
CA ALA A 342 -24.64 3.19 52.80
C ALA A 342 -23.82 1.88 52.72
N LYS A 343 -24.36 0.77 53.23
CA LYS A 343 -23.68 -0.55 53.33
C LYS A 343 -24.32 -1.54 52.36
N SER A 344 -23.55 -2.48 51.79
CA SER A 344 -23.63 -3.91 52.14
C SER A 344 -22.52 -4.72 51.44
N ALA A 345 -22.29 -5.95 51.87
CA ALA A 345 -21.27 -6.88 51.35
C ALA A 345 -21.87 -8.28 51.07
N GLY A 346 -21.10 -9.13 50.36
CA GLY A 346 -21.43 -10.50 49.96
C GLY A 346 -21.28 -10.64 48.44
N ASN A 347 -20.31 -11.37 47.86
CA ASN A 347 -19.98 -12.82 47.92
C ASN A 347 -21.06 -13.75 47.35
N LEU A 348 -20.59 -14.92 46.89
CA LEU A 348 -21.26 -15.99 46.10
C LEU A 348 -21.28 -15.65 44.60
N ASP A 349 -20.78 -16.44 43.65
CA ASP A 349 -20.32 -17.85 43.63
C ASP A 349 -21.27 -18.85 44.27
N GLU A 350 -22.12 -19.47 43.45
CA GLU A 350 -22.59 -20.84 43.70
C GLU A 350 -23.01 -21.50 42.39
N SER A 351 -22.27 -22.54 42.01
CA SER A 351 -22.75 -23.57 41.10
C SER A 351 -23.26 -24.74 41.95
N ASP A 352 -24.56 -24.80 42.25
CA ASP A 352 -25.19 -26.09 42.53
C ASP A 352 -26.72 -26.07 42.43
N PHE A 353 -27.25 -26.81 41.45
CA PHE A 353 -28.21 -27.86 41.73
C PHE A 353 -28.04 -28.93 40.65
N GLY A 354 -27.17 -29.87 40.94
CA GLY A 354 -26.82 -30.98 40.08
C GLY A 354 -27.88 -32.11 39.97
N PRO A 355 -27.46 -33.37 39.84
CA PRO A 355 -28.22 -34.37 39.07
C PRO A 355 -28.82 -35.49 39.95
N LEU A 356 -29.11 -36.63 39.28
CA LEU A 356 -29.18 -38.02 39.78
C LEU A 356 -30.57 -38.68 39.87
N VAL A 357 -30.62 -39.91 39.32
CA VAL A 357 -31.67 -40.95 39.44
C VAL A 357 -33.03 -40.62 38.79
N GLY A 358 -33.65 -41.44 37.95
CA GLY A 358 -33.36 -42.82 37.55
C GLY A 358 -34.60 -43.71 37.71
N ALA A 359 -34.78 -44.69 36.82
CA ALA A 359 -35.96 -45.56 36.68
C ALA A 359 -37.26 -44.82 36.26
N ASP A 360 -38.21 -45.43 35.56
CA ASP A 360 -38.22 -46.61 34.68
C ASP A 360 -39.58 -46.62 33.97
N SER A 361 -39.68 -47.27 32.79
CA SER A 361 -40.95 -47.75 32.20
C SER A 361 -41.96 -46.66 31.75
N VAL A 362 -42.78 -46.83 30.70
CA VAL A 362 -42.96 -47.93 29.73
C VAL A 362 -43.72 -47.34 28.51
N SER A 363 -43.49 -47.90 27.31
CA SER A 363 -44.40 -48.03 26.14
C SER A 363 -45.45 -46.90 25.90
N GLU A 364 -45.46 -46.16 24.80
CA GLU A 364 -45.98 -46.51 23.44
C GLU A 364 -46.06 -45.17 22.66
N ASN A 365 -46.13 -45.03 21.32
CA ASN A 365 -45.83 -45.85 20.13
C ASN A 365 -45.94 -44.92 18.90
N PHE A 366 -45.16 -45.15 17.83
CA PHE A 366 -45.39 -44.68 16.44
C PHE A 366 -45.37 -43.15 16.16
N ASP A 367 -44.90 -42.67 14.99
CA ASP A 367 -43.95 -43.26 14.03
C ASP A 367 -43.34 -42.15 13.15
N THR A 368 -42.22 -42.43 12.50
CA THR A 368 -41.54 -41.49 11.58
C THR A 368 -41.48 -42.06 10.16
N ALA A 369 -41.62 -41.19 9.15
CA ALA A 369 -41.54 -41.62 7.75
C ALA A 369 -40.88 -40.55 6.86
N SER A 370 -39.61 -40.76 6.49
CA SER A 370 -39.08 -40.34 5.19
C SER A 370 -37.77 -41.06 4.86
N LEU A 371 -37.75 -41.76 3.71
CA LEU A 371 -36.61 -42.13 2.86
C LEU A 371 -35.38 -42.84 3.51
N GLY A 372 -35.10 -44.08 3.09
CA GLY A 372 -33.71 -44.56 3.20
C GLY A 372 -33.32 -46.04 3.19
N SER A 373 -34.14 -47.02 2.80
CA SER A 373 -33.58 -48.35 2.44
C SER A 373 -34.52 -49.20 1.58
N LEU A 374 -33.99 -49.80 0.52
CA LEU A 374 -34.72 -50.76 -0.31
C LEU A 374 -34.66 -52.15 0.31
N GLN A 375 -35.85 -52.73 0.48
CA GLN A 375 -36.11 -54.02 1.10
C GLN A 375 -35.57 -55.18 0.26
N MET A 376 -34.57 -55.90 0.77
CA MET A 376 -34.16 -57.22 0.25
C MET A 376 -34.90 -58.32 1.01
N PRO A 377 -35.83 -59.07 0.39
CA PRO A 377 -36.58 -60.10 1.10
C PRO A 377 -35.71 -61.31 1.42
N SER A 378 -35.59 -61.63 2.72
CA SER A 378 -35.18 -62.95 3.17
C SER A 378 -36.29 -63.96 2.87
N GLY A 379 -36.25 -64.53 1.68
CA GLY A 379 -37.21 -65.53 1.21
C GLY A 379 -36.66 -66.27 0.00
N PHE A 380 -35.97 -67.39 0.25
CA PHE A 380 -35.58 -68.34 -0.80
C PHE A 380 -36.83 -69.06 -1.35
N MET A 381 -37.61 -68.33 -2.14
CA MET A 381 -38.67 -68.90 -2.98
C MET A 381 -38.00 -69.56 -4.18
N LEU A 382 -38.01 -70.90 -4.20
CA LEU A 382 -37.66 -71.67 -5.40
C LEU A 382 -38.56 -71.20 -6.55
N THR A 383 -37.97 -70.90 -7.70
CA THR A 383 -38.77 -70.56 -8.91
C THR A 383 -39.68 -71.73 -9.30
N LYS A 384 -40.78 -71.46 -10.01
CA LYS A 384 -41.73 -72.50 -10.44
C LYS A 384 -41.07 -73.65 -11.23
N ASP A 385 -39.93 -73.40 -11.87
CA ASP A 385 -39.16 -74.42 -12.58
C ASP A 385 -38.17 -75.17 -11.67
N GLN A 386 -37.65 -74.53 -10.61
CA GLN A 386 -36.89 -75.21 -9.55
C GLN A 386 -37.78 -76.08 -8.65
N GLU A 387 -39.00 -75.63 -8.32
CA GLU A 387 -40.00 -76.47 -7.63
C GLU A 387 -40.42 -77.68 -8.48
N LYS A 388 -40.50 -77.52 -9.81
CA LYS A 388 -40.72 -78.64 -10.74
C LYS A 388 -39.53 -79.59 -10.76
N ALA A 389 -38.30 -79.08 -10.78
CA ALA A 389 -37.10 -79.91 -10.82
C ALA A 389 -36.94 -80.78 -9.55
N ILE A 390 -37.34 -80.28 -8.38
CA ILE A 390 -37.27 -81.01 -7.10
C ILE A 390 -38.44 -81.99 -6.93
N LYS A 391 -39.57 -81.78 -7.63
CA LYS A 391 -40.74 -82.69 -7.65
C LYS A 391 -40.74 -83.67 -8.83
N ALA A 392 -39.78 -83.58 -9.75
CA ALA A 392 -39.63 -84.51 -10.86
C ALA A 392 -38.98 -85.82 -10.36
N MET A 393 -39.60 -86.96 -10.70
CA MET A 393 -38.98 -88.28 -10.48
C MET A 393 -37.63 -88.34 -11.21
N THR A 394 -36.62 -88.94 -10.58
CA THR A 394 -35.35 -89.18 -11.28
C THR A 394 -35.53 -90.28 -12.34
N PRO A 395 -34.75 -90.29 -13.43
CA PRO A 395 -34.87 -91.32 -14.48
C PRO A 395 -34.76 -92.77 -13.94
N GLU A 396 -33.95 -93.00 -12.92
CA GLU A 396 -33.81 -94.30 -12.24
C GLU A 396 -35.08 -94.73 -11.46
N GLN A 397 -35.95 -93.77 -11.09
CA GLN A 397 -37.23 -94.03 -10.43
C GLN A 397 -38.37 -94.33 -11.43
N GLU A 398 -38.28 -93.85 -12.69
CA GLU A 398 -39.23 -94.26 -13.74
C GLU A 398 -38.94 -95.67 -14.29
N GLU A 399 -37.67 -96.06 -14.41
CA GLU A 399 -37.30 -97.43 -14.83
C GLU A 399 -37.71 -98.48 -13.79
N THR A 400 -37.55 -98.19 -12.50
CA THR A 400 -37.97 -99.10 -11.42
C THR A 400 -39.50 -99.21 -11.28
N ALA A 401 -40.26 -98.16 -11.63
CA ALA A 401 -41.72 -98.23 -11.70
C ALA A 401 -42.23 -99.12 -12.87
N SER A 402 -41.54 -99.10 -14.02
CA SER A 402 -41.90 -99.95 -15.17
C SER A 402 -41.59 -101.43 -14.96
N LEU A 403 -40.48 -101.75 -14.28
CA LEU A 403 -40.08 -103.14 -14.03
C LEU A 403 -41.02 -103.88 -13.06
N LEU A 404 -41.65 -103.18 -12.12
CA LEU A 404 -42.61 -103.76 -11.17
C LEU A 404 -43.97 -104.10 -11.80
N SER A 405 -44.30 -103.53 -12.97
CA SER A 405 -45.54 -103.83 -13.69
C SER A 405 -45.51 -105.18 -14.44
N SER A 406 -44.35 -105.83 -14.54
CA SER A 406 -44.13 -107.00 -15.41
C SER A 406 -43.97 -108.35 -14.65
N VAL A 407 -44.17 -108.37 -13.33
CA VAL A 407 -43.79 -109.53 -12.47
C VAL A 407 -45.00 -110.28 -11.88
N THR A 408 -46.23 -109.91 -12.20
CA THR A 408 -47.46 -110.56 -11.67
C THR A 408 -48.44 -111.06 -12.74
N GLN A 409 -47.94 -111.86 -13.69
CA GLN A 409 -48.78 -112.87 -14.36
C GLN A 409 -48.09 -114.24 -14.35
N GLY A 410 -48.86 -115.25 -13.93
CA GLY A 410 -48.31 -116.46 -13.33
C GLY A 410 -47.59 -117.40 -14.30
N VAL A 411 -46.49 -117.96 -13.82
CA VAL A 411 -45.95 -119.22 -14.33
C VAL A 411 -46.84 -120.35 -13.82
N GLU A 412 -47.55 -121.02 -14.73
CA GLU A 412 -47.48 -122.48 -14.73
C GLU A 412 -47.69 -123.06 -16.13
N SER A 413 -46.91 -124.10 -16.43
CA SER A 413 -46.72 -124.66 -17.76
C SER A 413 -47.28 -126.07 -17.81
N ALA A 414 -47.97 -126.41 -18.90
CA ALA A 414 -48.14 -127.78 -19.32
C ALA A 414 -48.07 -127.90 -20.86
N TYR A 415 -47.15 -128.74 -21.33
CA TYR A 415 -47.02 -129.25 -22.71
C TYR A 415 -46.49 -128.33 -23.83
N VAL A 416 -45.18 -128.07 -23.74
CA VAL A 416 -44.16 -128.55 -24.71
C VAL A 416 -44.48 -128.53 -26.22
N SER A 417 -43.75 -127.70 -26.97
CA SER A 417 -42.86 -128.17 -28.07
C SER A 417 -41.89 -127.06 -28.53
N PRO A 418 -40.66 -127.40 -29.00
CA PRO A 418 -39.59 -126.41 -29.19
C PRO A 418 -39.43 -125.89 -30.64
N SER A 419 -38.80 -124.70 -30.71
CA SER A 419 -37.91 -124.21 -31.78
C SER A 419 -38.42 -124.06 -33.22
N GLY A 420 -38.49 -122.79 -33.65
CA GLY A 420 -38.37 -122.38 -35.06
C GLY A 420 -39.71 -122.19 -35.78
N TYR A 421 -39.85 -121.04 -36.44
CA TYR A 421 -40.98 -120.71 -37.32
C TYR A 421 -42.36 -120.62 -36.63
N ARG A 422 -42.59 -119.57 -35.83
CA ARG A 422 -43.95 -119.00 -35.73
C ARG A 422 -44.32 -118.51 -37.13
N LEU A 423 -45.34 -119.11 -37.74
CA LEU A 423 -45.95 -118.51 -38.94
C LEU A 423 -46.59 -117.18 -38.50
N VAL A 424 -45.89 -116.10 -38.81
CA VAL A 424 -46.40 -114.74 -38.68
C VAL A 424 -47.47 -114.58 -39.75
N SER A 425 -48.70 -114.27 -39.36
CA SER A 425 -49.77 -113.97 -40.33
C SER A 425 -49.36 -112.79 -41.20
N GLU A 426 -49.84 -112.72 -42.44
CA GLU A 426 -49.50 -111.62 -43.35
C GLU A 426 -49.85 -110.24 -42.74
N THR A 427 -50.88 -110.19 -41.89
CA THR A 427 -51.22 -109.03 -41.06
C THR A 427 -50.18 -108.70 -39.98
N GLU A 428 -49.71 -109.68 -39.21
CA GLU A 428 -48.66 -109.46 -38.20
C GLU A 428 -47.32 -109.11 -38.85
N TRP A 429 -46.99 -109.67 -40.03
CA TRP A 429 -45.73 -109.40 -40.74
C TRP A 429 -45.72 -107.96 -41.26
N ASN A 430 -46.83 -107.52 -41.87
CA ASN A 430 -46.99 -106.13 -42.28
C ASN A 430 -46.94 -105.15 -41.08
N LEU A 431 -47.47 -105.52 -39.92
CA LEU A 431 -47.36 -104.74 -38.67
C LEU A 431 -45.92 -104.64 -38.18
N LEU A 432 -45.22 -105.76 -38.07
CA LEU A 432 -43.82 -105.82 -37.64
C LEU A 432 -42.90 -105.05 -38.59
N GLN A 433 -43.14 -105.15 -39.90
CA GLN A 433 -42.40 -104.40 -40.92
C GLN A 433 -42.70 -102.89 -40.80
N LYS A 434 -43.93 -102.48 -40.45
CA LYS A 434 -44.28 -101.08 -40.12
C LYS A 434 -43.61 -100.59 -38.85
N GLU A 435 -43.49 -101.42 -37.82
CA GLU A 435 -42.83 -101.08 -36.55
C GLU A 435 -41.31 -100.96 -36.73
N VAL A 436 -40.67 -101.86 -37.46
CA VAL A 436 -39.25 -101.75 -37.82
C VAL A 436 -39.00 -100.50 -38.67
N GLN A 437 -39.88 -100.20 -39.65
CA GLN A 437 -39.79 -98.96 -40.42
C GLN A 437 -39.96 -97.72 -39.53
N ASN A 438 -40.91 -97.74 -38.58
CA ASN A 438 -41.12 -96.64 -37.63
C ASN A 438 -39.98 -96.48 -36.62
N ALA A 439 -39.36 -97.56 -36.17
CA ALA A 439 -38.18 -97.54 -35.31
C ALA A 439 -36.96 -96.98 -36.05
N GLY A 440 -36.72 -97.43 -37.29
CA GLY A 440 -35.69 -96.85 -38.17
C GLY A 440 -35.92 -95.35 -38.43
N ASN A 441 -37.18 -94.94 -38.65
CA ASN A 441 -37.56 -93.53 -38.83
C ASN A 441 -37.40 -92.66 -37.57
N LYS A 442 -37.34 -93.27 -36.37
CA LYS A 442 -37.15 -92.57 -35.09
C LYS A 442 -35.67 -92.52 -34.67
N LEU A 443 -34.93 -93.62 -34.82
CA LEU A 443 -33.51 -93.72 -34.46
C LEU A 443 -32.58 -92.85 -35.34
N GLY A 444 -33.05 -92.44 -36.53
CA GLY A 444 -32.31 -91.54 -37.43
C GLY A 444 -32.54 -90.03 -37.21
N ARG A 445 -33.39 -89.62 -36.26
CA ARG A 445 -33.69 -88.20 -36.00
C ARG A 445 -32.84 -87.67 -34.84
N ARG A 446 -32.19 -86.52 -35.04
CA ARG A 446 -31.50 -85.80 -33.97
C ARG A 446 -32.52 -85.38 -32.90
N CYS A 447 -32.16 -85.52 -31.63
CA CYS A 447 -33.02 -85.08 -30.53
C CYS A 447 -33.13 -83.55 -30.53
N ASP A 448 -34.34 -83.02 -30.74
CA ASP A 448 -34.59 -81.58 -30.81
C ASP A 448 -34.22 -80.86 -29.51
N MET A 449 -34.40 -81.50 -28.35
CA MET A 449 -33.97 -80.97 -27.04
C MET A 449 -32.45 -80.85 -26.96
N CYS A 450 -31.70 -81.88 -27.37
CA CYS A 450 -30.25 -81.83 -27.40
C CYS A 450 -29.75 -80.73 -28.35
N SER A 451 -30.38 -80.58 -29.53
CA SER A 451 -30.02 -79.51 -30.48
C SER A 451 -30.37 -78.11 -29.94
N ASN A 452 -31.41 -77.97 -29.12
CA ASN A 452 -31.74 -76.70 -28.46
C ASN A 452 -30.71 -76.35 -27.38
N TYR A 453 -30.37 -77.29 -26.48
CA TYR A 453 -29.31 -77.07 -25.49
C TYR A 453 -27.93 -76.85 -26.12
N GLU A 454 -27.60 -77.53 -27.22
CA GLU A 454 -26.38 -77.28 -27.99
C GLU A 454 -26.35 -75.85 -28.54
N LYS A 455 -27.46 -75.34 -29.11
CA LYS A 455 -27.57 -73.94 -29.57
C LYS A 455 -27.50 -72.94 -28.42
N GLN A 456 -28.13 -73.22 -27.28
CA GLN A 456 -28.05 -72.35 -26.09
C GLN A 456 -26.62 -72.28 -25.55
N LEU A 457 -25.93 -73.42 -25.47
CA LEU A 457 -24.54 -73.49 -25.06
C LEU A 457 -23.62 -72.75 -26.04
N GLN A 458 -23.82 -72.91 -27.34
CA GLN A 458 -23.09 -72.15 -28.38
C GLN A 458 -23.37 -70.64 -28.26
N GLY A 459 -24.60 -70.24 -27.95
CA GLY A 459 -24.95 -68.83 -27.68
C GLY A 459 -24.22 -68.27 -26.46
N ILE A 460 -24.21 -68.99 -25.35
CA ILE A 460 -23.50 -68.59 -24.11
C ILE A 460 -21.99 -68.55 -24.37
N GLN A 461 -21.41 -69.53 -25.06
CA GLN A 461 -19.98 -69.54 -25.44
C GLN A 461 -19.61 -68.36 -26.36
N SER A 462 -20.52 -67.96 -27.26
CA SER A 462 -20.31 -66.79 -28.12
C SER A 462 -20.34 -65.49 -27.30
N GLN A 463 -21.30 -65.34 -26.38
CA GLN A 463 -21.38 -64.19 -25.46
C GLN A 463 -20.18 -64.14 -24.50
N GLU A 464 -19.69 -65.30 -24.04
CA GLU A 464 -18.47 -65.41 -23.23
C GLU A 464 -17.21 -64.99 -24.03
N ALA A 465 -17.13 -65.35 -25.31
CA ALA A 465 -16.05 -64.90 -26.20
C ALA A 465 -16.11 -63.38 -26.45
N GLU A 466 -17.29 -62.84 -26.76
CA GLU A 466 -17.51 -61.40 -26.96
C GLU A 466 -17.15 -60.58 -25.71
N THR A 467 -17.57 -61.03 -24.53
CA THR A 467 -17.23 -60.36 -23.26
C THR A 467 -15.74 -60.46 -22.92
N ARG A 468 -15.07 -61.58 -23.22
CA ARG A 468 -13.60 -61.68 -23.12
C ARG A 468 -12.89 -60.69 -24.05
N ASP A 469 -13.33 -60.55 -25.29
CA ASP A 469 -12.73 -59.60 -26.24
C ASP A 469 -12.99 -58.14 -25.83
N GLN A 470 -14.17 -57.84 -25.28
CA GLN A 470 -14.46 -56.54 -24.67
C GLN A 470 -13.53 -56.24 -23.48
N VAL A 471 -13.35 -57.19 -22.56
CA VAL A 471 -12.40 -57.06 -21.43
C VAL A 471 -10.97 -56.86 -21.92
N LYS A 472 -10.52 -57.63 -22.92
CA LYS A 472 -9.19 -57.49 -23.52
C LYS A 472 -8.99 -56.12 -24.18
N LYS A 473 -10.01 -55.59 -24.86
CA LYS A 473 -10.01 -54.23 -25.43
C LYS A 473 -9.93 -53.17 -24.33
N LEU A 474 -10.71 -53.30 -23.26
CA LEU A 474 -10.67 -52.41 -22.10
C LEU A 474 -9.31 -52.43 -21.39
N GLN A 475 -8.71 -53.61 -21.20
CA GLN A 475 -7.36 -53.76 -20.65
C GLN A 475 -6.30 -53.09 -21.55
N GLY A 476 -6.42 -53.22 -22.87
CA GLY A 476 -5.54 -52.54 -23.83
C GLY A 476 -5.65 -51.02 -23.75
N MET A 477 -6.86 -50.48 -23.71
CA MET A 477 -7.10 -49.02 -23.56
C MET A 477 -6.64 -48.51 -22.19
N LEU A 478 -6.91 -49.25 -21.11
CA LEU A 478 -6.45 -48.90 -19.75
C LEU A 478 -4.92 -48.82 -19.69
N ARG A 479 -4.22 -49.78 -20.33
CA ARG A 479 -2.76 -49.75 -20.42
C ARG A 479 -2.26 -48.54 -21.20
N GLN A 480 -2.86 -48.23 -22.35
CA GLN A 480 -2.49 -47.04 -23.14
C GLN A 480 -2.68 -45.74 -22.34
N VAL A 481 -3.79 -45.61 -21.61
CA VAL A 481 -4.05 -44.45 -20.74
C VAL A 481 -3.05 -44.39 -19.58
N ASN A 482 -2.68 -45.53 -18.99
CA ASN A 482 -1.68 -45.60 -17.93
C ASN A 482 -0.27 -45.23 -18.42
N ASP A 483 0.19 -45.83 -19.53
CA ASP A 483 1.48 -45.51 -20.16
C ASP A 483 1.56 -44.02 -20.54
N GLN A 484 0.44 -43.42 -20.97
CA GLN A 484 0.34 -42.00 -21.29
C GLN A 484 0.30 -41.11 -20.04
N LEU A 485 -0.36 -41.55 -18.96
CA LEU A 485 -0.36 -40.88 -17.66
C LEU A 485 1.06 -40.85 -17.07
N GLU A 486 1.75 -41.99 -17.04
CA GLU A 486 3.15 -42.11 -16.58
C GLU A 486 4.06 -41.17 -17.37
N LYS A 487 3.91 -41.10 -18.70
CA LYS A 487 4.63 -40.14 -19.53
C LYS A 487 4.32 -38.69 -19.11
N THR A 488 3.05 -38.30 -19.00
CA THR A 488 2.69 -36.93 -18.61
C THR A 488 3.14 -36.56 -17.18
N ALA A 489 3.16 -37.51 -16.26
CA ALA A 489 3.68 -37.32 -14.91
C ALA A 489 5.19 -37.08 -14.92
N LYS A 490 5.93 -37.80 -15.76
CA LYS A 490 7.36 -37.57 -15.97
C LYS A 490 7.63 -36.23 -16.66
N ASP A 491 6.96 -35.95 -17.78
CA ASP A 491 7.10 -34.69 -18.52
C ASP A 491 6.80 -33.49 -17.58
N LYS A 492 5.82 -33.63 -16.68
CA LYS A 492 5.53 -32.66 -15.61
C LYS A 492 6.69 -32.54 -14.60
N GLN A 493 7.21 -33.65 -14.08
CA GLN A 493 8.31 -33.64 -13.11
C GLN A 493 9.58 -32.99 -13.71
N ASP A 494 9.92 -33.31 -14.96
CA ASP A 494 11.06 -32.75 -15.66
C ASP A 494 10.88 -31.22 -15.84
N LEU A 495 9.65 -30.74 -16.12
CA LEU A 495 9.33 -29.30 -16.18
C LEU A 495 9.39 -28.60 -14.80
N GLU A 496 8.89 -29.24 -13.74
CA GLU A 496 8.98 -28.72 -12.37
C GLU A 496 10.44 -28.57 -11.90
N GLU A 497 11.30 -29.54 -12.24
CA GLU A 497 12.73 -29.45 -11.97
C GLU A 497 13.43 -28.36 -12.79
N MET A 498 13.13 -28.24 -14.09
CA MET A 498 13.69 -27.16 -14.91
C MET A 498 13.27 -25.76 -14.42
N MET A 499 12.01 -25.58 -14.00
CA MET A 499 11.57 -24.32 -13.41
C MET A 499 12.25 -24.04 -12.06
N ARG A 500 12.42 -25.07 -11.21
CA ARG A 500 13.16 -24.94 -9.94
C ARG A 500 14.60 -24.51 -10.17
N GLN A 501 15.32 -25.16 -11.10
CA GLN A 501 16.70 -24.80 -11.44
C GLN A 501 16.80 -23.37 -11.98
N SER A 502 15.90 -22.97 -12.89
CA SER A 502 15.86 -21.61 -13.43
C SER A 502 15.56 -20.53 -12.36
N ALA A 503 14.69 -20.84 -11.39
CA ALA A 503 14.40 -19.98 -10.24
C ALA A 503 15.62 -19.86 -9.29
N GLU A 504 16.35 -20.96 -9.06
CA GLU A 504 17.59 -20.96 -8.27
C GLU A 504 18.71 -20.15 -8.95
N GLU A 505 18.90 -20.32 -10.26
CA GLU A 505 19.90 -19.58 -11.06
C GLU A 505 19.59 -18.08 -11.12
N SER A 506 18.34 -17.71 -11.42
CA SER A 506 17.92 -16.31 -11.44
C SER A 506 18.00 -15.66 -10.05
N GLY A 507 17.64 -16.38 -8.99
CA GLY A 507 17.83 -15.94 -7.60
C GLY A 507 19.31 -15.67 -7.25
N GLN A 508 20.24 -16.52 -7.72
CA GLN A 508 21.67 -16.31 -7.56
C GLN A 508 22.18 -15.09 -8.35
N GLN A 509 21.73 -14.91 -9.60
CA GLN A 509 22.10 -13.76 -10.42
C GLN A 509 21.59 -12.44 -9.82
N ILE A 510 20.33 -12.39 -9.37
CA ILE A 510 19.75 -11.25 -8.67
C ILE A 510 20.54 -10.93 -7.39
N SER A 511 20.92 -11.96 -6.61
CA SER A 511 21.73 -11.78 -5.39
C SER A 511 23.13 -11.22 -5.67
N ALA A 512 23.78 -11.67 -6.74
CA ALA A 512 25.08 -11.16 -7.16
C ALA A 512 25.01 -9.70 -7.64
N LEU A 513 23.99 -9.36 -8.45
CA LEU A 513 23.74 -7.99 -8.90
C LEU A 513 23.41 -7.07 -7.72
N ALA A 514 22.57 -7.50 -6.77
CA ALA A 514 22.25 -6.73 -5.58
C ALA A 514 23.49 -6.44 -4.71
N LEU A 515 24.40 -7.41 -4.57
CA LEU A 515 25.67 -7.20 -3.87
C LEU A 515 26.57 -6.20 -4.61
N GLN A 516 26.65 -6.28 -5.94
CA GLN A 516 27.39 -5.34 -6.77
C GLN A 516 26.81 -3.92 -6.70
N THR A 517 25.49 -3.76 -6.75
CA THR A 517 24.80 -2.47 -6.59
C THR A 517 25.15 -1.87 -5.23
N ARG A 518 25.01 -2.64 -4.14
CA ARG A 518 25.37 -2.18 -2.78
C ARG A 518 26.84 -1.76 -2.66
N ALA A 519 27.76 -2.49 -3.30
CA ALA A 519 29.17 -2.11 -3.33
C ALA A 519 29.39 -0.79 -4.10
N SER A 520 28.66 -0.58 -5.20
CA SER A 520 28.73 0.67 -5.97
C SER A 520 28.11 1.86 -5.24
N GLU A 521 27.03 1.66 -4.47
CA GLU A 521 26.41 2.68 -3.62
C GLU A 521 27.37 3.16 -2.51
N LEU A 522 28.06 2.22 -1.85
CA LEU A 522 29.08 2.54 -0.86
C LEU A 522 30.24 3.34 -1.49
N ALA A 523 30.77 2.89 -2.63
CA ALA A 523 31.83 3.60 -3.34
C ALA A 523 31.41 5.01 -3.82
N LEU A 524 30.16 5.18 -4.25
CA LEU A 524 29.59 6.50 -4.59
C LEU A 524 29.46 7.39 -3.36
N SER A 525 29.05 6.85 -2.21
CA SER A 525 28.97 7.59 -0.94
C SER A 525 30.35 8.06 -0.46
N GLU A 526 31.35 7.18 -0.51
CA GLU A 526 32.75 7.52 -0.21
C GLU A 526 33.29 8.62 -1.15
N LEU A 527 33.00 8.51 -2.46
CA LEU A 527 33.41 9.52 -3.45
C LEU A 527 32.72 10.87 -3.23
N GLN A 528 31.43 10.89 -2.88
CA GLN A 528 30.69 12.10 -2.53
C GLN A 528 31.26 12.77 -1.27
N GLN A 529 31.60 11.98 -0.25
CA GLN A 529 32.23 12.48 0.97
C GLN A 529 33.62 13.08 0.69
N ALA A 530 34.44 12.39 -0.11
CA ALA A 530 35.75 12.86 -0.53
C ALA A 530 35.66 14.16 -1.36
N PHE A 531 34.71 14.24 -2.29
CA PHE A 531 34.45 15.45 -3.08
C PHE A 531 34.02 16.62 -2.18
N SER A 532 33.09 16.39 -1.25
CA SER A 532 32.62 17.42 -0.31
C SER A 532 33.73 17.90 0.64
N GLN A 533 34.67 17.03 1.01
CA GLN A 533 35.87 17.43 1.76
C GLN A 533 36.84 18.24 0.89
N ALA A 534 37.09 17.83 -0.35
CA ALA A 534 37.95 18.57 -1.28
C ALA A 534 37.38 19.96 -1.60
N GLN A 535 36.06 20.08 -1.75
CA GLN A 535 35.36 21.35 -1.93
C GLN A 535 35.56 22.28 -0.72
N ARG A 536 35.35 21.77 0.51
CA ARG A 536 35.58 22.56 1.74
C ARG A 536 37.03 23.01 1.85
N ASN A 537 38.00 22.12 1.63
CA ASN A 537 39.43 22.47 1.63
C ASN A 537 39.75 23.59 0.60
N ALA A 538 39.16 23.54 -0.59
CA ALA A 538 39.36 24.56 -1.62
C ALA A 538 38.69 25.90 -1.26
N GLN A 539 37.52 25.87 -0.62
CA GLN A 539 36.83 27.05 -0.10
C GLN A 539 37.61 27.71 1.05
N GLU A 540 38.17 26.91 1.97
CA GLU A 540 39.04 27.39 3.05
C GLU A 540 40.30 28.06 2.49
N GLN A 541 40.98 27.43 1.51
CA GLN A 541 42.12 28.02 0.83
C GLN A 541 41.76 29.32 0.09
N MET A 542 40.61 29.37 -0.58
CA MET A 542 40.11 30.60 -1.21
C MET A 542 39.85 31.69 -0.17
N GLY A 543 39.28 31.36 0.98
CA GLY A 543 39.06 32.29 2.11
C GLY A 543 40.35 32.91 2.60
N VAL A 544 41.38 32.10 2.86
CA VAL A 544 42.72 32.57 3.27
C VAL A 544 43.34 33.48 2.19
N LEU A 545 43.23 33.11 0.91
CA LEU A 545 43.75 33.93 -0.18
C LEU A 545 43.02 35.28 -0.31
N MET A 546 41.68 35.32 -0.19
CA MET A 546 40.90 36.56 -0.22
C MET A 546 41.27 37.48 0.94
N GLN A 547 41.36 36.96 2.16
CA GLN A 547 41.78 37.72 3.35
C GLN A 547 43.20 38.28 3.18
N SER A 548 44.15 37.47 2.68
CA SER A 548 45.53 37.95 2.45
C SER A 548 45.60 39.04 1.37
N ARG A 549 44.77 38.94 0.32
CA ARG A 549 44.64 39.97 -0.72
C ARG A 549 44.06 41.27 -0.15
N GLU A 550 43.03 41.17 0.67
CA GLU A 550 42.38 42.32 1.32
C GLU A 550 43.35 43.05 2.25
N GLN A 551 44.05 42.33 3.14
CA GLN A 551 45.09 42.88 4.00
C GLN A 551 46.18 43.63 3.21
N VAL A 552 46.67 43.03 2.11
CA VAL A 552 47.67 43.69 1.24
C VAL A 552 47.08 44.92 0.54
N SER A 553 45.81 44.89 0.15
CA SER A 553 45.12 46.03 -0.47
C SER A 553 44.89 47.18 0.51
N GLU A 554 44.54 46.87 1.76
CA GLU A 554 44.37 47.85 2.85
C GLU A 554 45.69 48.51 3.22
N GLU A 555 46.76 47.73 3.39
CA GLU A 555 48.12 48.23 3.63
C GLU A 555 48.60 49.11 2.47
N LEU A 556 48.37 48.70 1.21
CA LEU A 556 48.70 49.51 0.03
C LEU A 556 47.92 50.84 0.01
N ALA A 557 46.61 50.81 0.27
CA ALA A 557 45.78 52.01 0.31
C ALA A 557 46.17 52.94 1.48
N ARG A 558 46.51 52.39 2.65
CA ARG A 558 47.02 53.19 3.78
C ARG A 558 48.33 53.89 3.41
N LEU A 559 49.29 53.14 2.86
CA LEU A 559 50.58 53.69 2.43
C LEU A 559 50.44 54.73 1.30
N GLN A 560 49.51 54.53 0.35
CA GLN A 560 49.20 55.53 -0.67
C GLN A 560 48.67 56.82 -0.05
N LYS A 561 47.66 56.74 0.83
CA LYS A 561 47.07 57.89 1.53
C LYS A 561 48.07 58.61 2.44
N GLU A 562 48.94 57.87 3.12
CA GLU A 562 50.05 58.45 3.92
C GLU A 562 51.03 59.22 3.02
N ASN A 563 51.41 58.63 1.88
CA ASN A 563 52.35 59.26 0.93
C ASN A 563 51.75 60.50 0.26
N GLU A 564 50.48 60.45 -0.18
CA GLU A 564 49.74 61.62 -0.68
C GLU A 564 49.61 62.72 0.39
N SER A 565 49.31 62.35 1.65
CA SER A 565 49.25 63.31 2.75
C SER A 565 50.61 63.96 3.05
N LEU A 566 51.69 63.18 3.03
CA LEU A 566 53.05 63.68 3.24
C LEU A 566 53.52 64.57 2.07
N GLN A 567 53.23 64.19 0.83
CA GLN A 567 53.52 65.02 -0.35
C GLN A 567 52.72 66.32 -0.33
N GLY A 568 51.42 66.26 -0.01
CA GLY A 568 50.57 67.45 0.13
C GLY A 568 51.05 68.39 1.24
N LYS A 569 51.40 67.85 2.42
CA LYS A 569 52.01 68.63 3.51
C LYS A 569 53.35 69.21 3.13
N HIS A 570 54.23 68.46 2.46
CA HIS A 570 55.53 68.93 2.02
C HIS A 570 55.40 70.04 0.98
N GLY A 571 54.51 69.89 0.01
CA GLY A 571 54.17 70.91 -0.98
C GLY A 571 53.61 72.18 -0.33
N LEU A 572 52.70 72.04 0.65
CA LEU A 572 52.16 73.17 1.42
C LEU A 572 53.26 73.88 2.23
N HIS A 573 54.12 73.14 2.94
CA HIS A 573 55.22 73.72 3.70
C HIS A 573 56.25 74.41 2.80
N LEU A 574 56.56 73.86 1.62
CA LEU A 574 57.41 74.52 0.63
C LEU A 574 56.76 75.79 0.08
N ALA A 575 55.46 75.76 -0.23
CA ALA A 575 54.73 76.93 -0.70
C ALA A 575 54.68 78.03 0.38
N LEU A 576 54.42 77.68 1.64
CA LEU A 576 54.44 78.60 2.77
C LEU A 576 55.86 79.17 3.00
N GLN A 577 56.90 78.33 3.01
CA GLN A 577 58.30 78.80 3.11
C GLN A 577 58.72 79.65 1.89
N GLN A 578 58.02 79.53 0.76
CA GLN A 578 58.26 80.36 -0.42
C GLN A 578 57.44 81.65 -0.47
N ALA A 579 56.33 81.73 0.27
CA ALA A 579 55.51 82.93 0.43
C ALA A 579 55.86 83.73 1.71
N GLU A 580 56.46 83.08 2.71
CA GLU A 580 57.05 83.74 3.86
C GLU A 580 58.41 84.33 3.48
N ASP A 581 58.38 85.61 3.10
CA ASP A 581 59.58 86.39 2.81
C ASP A 581 60.25 86.86 4.09
N PHE A 582 60.86 85.88 4.75
CA PHE A 582 61.63 86.02 5.97
C PHE A 582 62.89 86.84 5.73
N VAL A 583 62.76 88.17 5.83
CA VAL A 583 63.89 89.08 6.00
C VAL A 583 64.31 89.03 7.46
N LEU A 584 65.58 88.69 7.71
CA LEU A 584 66.14 88.65 9.05
C LEU A 584 66.11 90.06 9.68
N PRO A 585 65.43 90.29 10.83
CA PRO A 585 65.32 91.64 11.39
C PRO A 585 66.67 92.19 11.84
N GLU A 586 67.08 93.32 11.27
CA GLU A 586 68.36 93.97 11.61
C GLU A 586 68.21 94.93 12.80
N ALA A 587 66.99 95.36 13.13
CA ALA A 587 66.69 96.22 14.28
C ALA A 587 65.96 95.49 15.43
N ALA A 588 66.33 95.82 16.67
CA ALA A 588 65.74 95.23 17.89
C ALA A 588 64.28 95.65 18.16
N GLU A 589 63.73 96.59 17.40
CA GLU A 589 62.33 97.03 17.50
C GLU A 589 61.44 96.21 16.55
N GLU A 590 61.87 96.03 15.30
CA GLU A 590 61.26 95.12 14.32
C GLU A 590 61.16 93.69 14.87
N LEU A 591 62.23 93.18 15.52
CA LEU A 591 62.22 91.87 16.16
C LEU A 591 61.17 91.76 17.29
N ARG A 592 60.97 92.83 18.07
CA ARG A 592 59.97 92.85 19.16
C ARG A 592 58.55 92.86 18.61
N GLU A 593 58.31 93.60 17.53
CA GLU A 593 57.01 93.62 16.87
C GLU A 593 56.71 92.27 16.20
N LEU A 594 57.69 91.66 15.52
CA LEU A 594 57.55 90.34 14.91
C LEU A 594 57.22 89.26 15.95
N VAL A 595 57.86 89.27 17.12
CA VAL A 595 57.57 88.36 18.24
C VAL A 595 56.16 88.56 18.80
N LEU A 596 55.67 89.82 18.86
CA LEU A 596 54.28 90.10 19.27
C LEU A 596 53.27 89.57 18.25
N ARG A 597 53.49 89.83 16.94
CA ARG A 597 52.65 89.29 15.87
C ARG A 597 52.61 87.76 15.88
N TYR A 598 53.75 87.08 16.00
CA TYR A 598 53.78 85.62 16.15
C TYR A 598 53.03 85.13 17.39
N ARG A 599 53.10 85.86 18.51
CA ARG A 599 52.32 85.52 19.71
C ARG A 599 50.82 85.68 19.49
N GLU A 600 50.38 86.71 18.78
CA GLU A 600 48.98 86.91 18.40
C GLU A 600 48.50 85.83 17.41
N SER A 601 49.29 85.50 16.39
CA SER A 601 49.01 84.39 15.45
C SER A 601 48.95 83.04 16.17
N MET A 602 49.86 82.78 17.12
CA MET A 602 49.81 81.56 17.96
C MET A 602 48.55 81.50 18.82
N VAL A 603 48.09 82.62 19.39
CA VAL A 603 46.85 82.67 20.16
C VAL A 603 45.65 82.41 19.25
N SER A 604 45.56 83.09 18.10
CA SER A 604 44.50 82.90 17.11
C SER A 604 44.43 81.45 16.61
N ALA A 605 45.57 80.86 16.22
CA ALA A 605 45.65 79.47 15.79
C ALA A 605 45.26 78.49 16.90
N ARG A 606 45.61 78.78 18.16
CA ARG A 606 45.18 77.96 19.31
C ARG A 606 43.67 78.06 19.53
N THR A 607 43.08 79.25 19.52
CA THR A 607 41.62 79.42 19.66
C THR A 607 40.84 78.75 18.52
N ALA A 608 41.35 78.79 17.28
CA ALA A 608 40.76 78.06 16.16
C ALA A 608 40.87 76.53 16.33
N ALA A 609 41.99 76.03 16.86
CA ALA A 609 42.16 74.62 17.19
C ALA A 609 41.24 74.17 18.34
N ASP A 610 41.11 74.99 19.39
CA ASP A 610 40.22 74.73 20.53
C ASP A 610 38.76 74.59 20.06
N HIS A 611 38.28 75.50 19.19
CA HIS A 611 36.93 75.44 18.63
C HIS A 611 36.72 74.23 17.69
N ALA A 612 37.74 73.87 16.89
CA ALA A 612 37.69 72.65 16.08
C ALA A 612 37.66 71.39 16.96
N GLU A 613 38.38 71.36 18.08
CA GLU A 613 38.37 70.28 19.05
C GLU A 613 37.00 70.17 19.75
N GLU A 614 36.35 71.29 20.09
CA GLU A 614 34.98 71.32 20.61
C GLU A 614 33.97 70.76 19.61
N LYS A 615 34.06 71.13 18.33
CA LYS A 615 33.20 70.59 17.27
C LYS A 615 33.37 69.08 17.13
N LEU A 616 34.62 68.60 17.10
CA LEU A 616 34.92 67.16 17.02
C LEU A 616 34.44 66.40 18.27
N LYS A 617 34.52 67.00 19.47
CA LYS A 617 33.94 66.42 20.70
C LYS A 617 32.43 66.27 20.60
N ALA A 618 31.73 67.27 20.06
CA ALA A 618 30.27 67.20 19.85
C ALA A 618 29.89 66.10 18.84
N GLU A 619 30.63 65.99 17.73
CA GLU A 619 30.44 64.94 16.72
C GLU A 619 30.72 63.54 17.29
N ILE A 620 31.77 63.38 18.12
CA ILE A 620 32.07 62.14 18.85
C ILE A 620 30.96 61.77 19.83
N LEU A 621 30.31 62.74 20.48
CA LEU A 621 29.17 62.47 21.38
C LEU A 621 27.94 62.01 20.59
N PHE A 622 27.59 62.71 19.51
CA PHE A 622 26.48 62.33 18.64
C PHE A 622 26.66 60.90 18.07
N LEU A 623 27.87 60.58 17.56
CA LEU A 623 28.16 59.24 17.05
C LEU A 623 28.10 58.17 18.14
N LYS A 624 28.47 58.49 19.39
CA LYS A 624 28.30 57.56 20.53
C LYS A 624 26.84 57.31 20.87
N GLU A 625 26.02 58.36 20.88
CA GLU A 625 24.57 58.23 21.11
C GLU A 625 23.90 57.41 19.99
N GLN A 626 24.29 57.64 18.73
CA GLN A 626 23.84 56.83 17.60
C GLN A 626 24.25 55.36 17.74
N ILE A 627 25.52 55.06 18.01
CA ILE A 627 26.02 53.69 18.22
C ILE A 627 25.29 53.03 19.39
N GLN A 628 25.02 53.75 20.48
CA GLN A 628 24.30 53.21 21.63
C GLN A 628 22.82 52.90 21.30
N ALA A 629 22.17 53.72 20.48
CA ALA A 629 20.81 53.46 20.00
C ALA A 629 20.77 52.25 19.04
N GLU A 630 21.70 52.17 18.08
CA GLU A 630 21.84 51.03 17.16
C GLU A 630 22.15 49.73 17.93
N GLN A 631 22.98 49.80 18.97
CA GLN A 631 23.31 48.66 19.80
C GLN A 631 22.12 48.19 20.67
N CYS A 632 21.33 49.12 21.23
CA CYS A 632 20.07 48.77 21.90
C CYS A 632 19.09 48.08 20.93
N LEU A 633 18.94 48.59 19.70
CA LEU A 633 18.10 47.94 18.67
C LEU A 633 18.63 46.54 18.30
N LYS A 634 19.95 46.37 18.19
CA LYS A 634 20.59 45.07 17.97
C LYS A 634 20.30 44.09 19.10
N GLU A 635 20.45 44.51 20.35
CA GLU A 635 20.21 43.68 21.54
C GLU A 635 18.74 43.23 21.59
N ASN A 636 17.77 44.11 21.33
CA ASN A 636 16.34 43.75 21.24
C ASN A 636 16.05 42.73 20.11
N LEU A 637 16.72 42.86 18.95
CA LEU A 637 16.58 41.90 17.85
C LEU A 637 17.20 40.54 18.20
N GLU A 638 18.36 40.53 18.87
CA GLU A 638 19.02 39.30 19.33
C GLU A 638 18.18 38.59 20.41
N GLU A 639 17.56 39.31 21.34
CA GLU A 639 16.60 38.75 22.31
C GLU A 639 15.37 38.15 21.61
N THR A 640 14.82 38.83 20.59
CA THR A 640 13.67 38.33 19.81
C THR A 640 14.02 37.04 19.08
N LEU A 641 15.14 37.00 18.37
CA LEU A 641 15.62 35.80 17.67
C LEU A 641 15.94 34.67 18.66
N GLN A 642 16.44 34.97 19.86
CA GLN A 642 16.68 33.96 20.89
C GLN A 642 15.36 33.34 21.38
N LEU A 643 14.29 34.12 21.55
CA LEU A 643 12.96 33.61 21.90
C LEU A 643 12.38 32.71 20.79
N GLU A 644 12.55 33.07 19.52
CA GLU A 644 12.17 32.22 18.38
C GLU A 644 12.95 30.90 18.39
N ILE A 645 14.26 30.95 18.67
CA ILE A 645 15.12 29.76 18.79
C ILE A 645 14.69 28.84 19.94
N GLU A 646 14.37 29.38 21.12
CA GLU A 646 13.85 28.56 22.22
C GLU A 646 12.47 27.96 21.90
N THR A 647 11.58 28.72 21.25
CA THR A 647 10.28 28.20 20.78
C THR A 647 10.47 27.02 19.82
N CYS A 648 11.35 27.15 18.83
CA CYS A 648 11.67 26.07 17.89
C CYS A 648 12.27 24.83 18.60
N LYS A 649 13.07 25.02 19.66
CA LYS A 649 13.60 23.90 20.46
C LYS A 649 12.49 23.20 21.25
N GLU A 650 11.53 23.93 21.81
CA GLU A 650 10.37 23.36 22.49
C GLU A 650 9.48 22.56 21.52
N GLU A 651 9.25 23.08 20.30
CA GLU A 651 8.56 22.35 19.23
C GLU A 651 9.31 21.05 18.86
N ILE A 652 10.62 21.12 18.62
CA ILE A 652 11.45 19.93 18.34
C ILE A 652 11.39 18.92 19.50
N ALA A 653 11.42 19.38 20.75
CA ALA A 653 11.29 18.52 21.91
C ALA A 653 9.91 17.83 21.94
N SER A 654 8.82 18.56 21.67
CA SER A 654 7.46 18.01 21.59
C SER A 654 7.34 16.95 20.49
N ILE A 655 7.88 17.21 19.29
CA ILE A 655 7.92 16.28 18.16
C ILE A 655 8.74 15.03 18.53
N SER A 656 9.87 15.19 19.23
CA SER A 656 10.68 14.06 19.69
C SER A 656 9.94 13.17 20.71
N SER A 657 9.15 13.77 21.59
CA SER A 657 8.30 13.05 22.54
C SER A 657 7.20 12.28 21.81
N LEU A 658 6.45 12.94 20.92
CA LEU A 658 5.41 12.29 20.10
C LEU A 658 5.96 11.14 19.25
N LYS A 659 7.17 11.30 18.70
CA LYS A 659 7.87 10.22 17.99
C LYS A 659 8.18 9.04 18.90
N ALA A 660 8.66 9.28 20.12
CA ALA A 660 8.92 8.22 21.10
C ALA A 660 7.63 7.49 21.54
N GLU A 661 6.50 8.21 21.61
CA GLU A 661 5.19 7.58 21.88
C GLU A 661 4.71 6.73 20.70
N LEU A 662 4.89 7.21 19.48
CA LEU A 662 4.53 6.49 18.26
C LEU A 662 5.33 5.19 18.09
N GLU A 663 6.64 5.19 18.38
CA GLU A 663 7.44 3.96 18.37
C GLU A 663 7.03 2.98 19.49
N ARG A 664 6.60 3.47 20.65
CA ARG A 664 6.03 2.62 21.72
C ARG A 664 4.73 1.94 21.26
N LEU A 665 3.81 2.72 20.67
CA LEU A 665 2.54 2.20 20.16
C LEU A 665 2.74 1.19 19.01
N LYS A 666 3.79 1.34 18.19
CA LYS A 666 4.18 0.31 17.21
C LYS A 666 4.62 -0.98 17.89
N ALA A 667 5.50 -0.91 18.90
CA ALA A 667 5.94 -2.10 19.63
C ALA A 667 4.77 -2.82 20.34
N ASP A 668 3.88 -2.07 20.99
CA ASP A 668 2.67 -2.61 21.61
C ASP A 668 1.76 -3.28 20.55
N LYS A 669 1.62 -2.67 19.36
CA LYS A 669 0.87 -3.23 18.23
C LYS A 669 1.49 -4.54 17.73
N GLU A 670 2.80 -4.57 17.51
CA GLU A 670 3.52 -5.77 17.05
C GLU A 670 3.39 -6.93 18.05
N GLN A 671 3.41 -6.64 19.35
CA GLN A 671 3.19 -7.62 20.42
C GLN A 671 1.73 -8.13 20.43
N LEU A 672 0.74 -7.28 20.17
CA LEU A 672 -0.65 -7.70 20.02
C LEU A 672 -0.86 -8.54 18.74
N GLU A 673 -0.19 -8.20 17.64
CA GLU A 673 -0.22 -8.96 16.37
C GLU A 673 0.49 -10.33 16.49
N SER A 674 1.55 -10.46 17.31
CA SER A 674 2.13 -11.77 17.61
C SER A 674 1.22 -12.60 18.53
N GLY A 675 0.69 -12.00 19.60
CA GLY A 675 -0.25 -12.69 20.50
C GLY A 675 -1.55 -13.13 19.81
N LEU A 676 -2.03 -12.38 18.82
CA LEU A 676 -3.17 -12.77 17.99
C LEU A 676 -2.86 -13.96 17.07
N ARG A 677 -1.65 -14.01 16.48
CA ARG A 677 -1.20 -15.15 15.67
C ARG A 677 -1.11 -16.42 16.51
N GLU A 678 -0.45 -16.37 17.67
CA GLU A 678 -0.38 -17.50 18.61
C GLU A 678 -1.77 -18.01 19.03
N ARG A 679 -2.73 -17.10 19.28
CA ARG A 679 -4.13 -17.47 19.60
C ARG A 679 -4.85 -18.10 18.41
N THR A 680 -4.57 -17.65 17.19
CA THR A 680 -5.14 -18.23 15.96
C THR A 680 -4.62 -19.65 15.73
N GLU A 681 -3.30 -19.85 15.85
CA GLU A 681 -2.66 -21.18 15.76
C GLU A 681 -3.18 -22.14 16.83
N GLN A 682 -3.39 -21.66 18.07
CA GLN A 682 -4.03 -22.44 19.14
C GLN A 682 -5.45 -22.86 18.76
N LEU A 683 -6.28 -21.94 18.23
CA LEU A 683 -7.64 -22.26 17.79
C LEU A 683 -7.68 -23.25 16.63
N GLU A 684 -6.73 -23.17 15.69
CA GLU A 684 -6.60 -24.14 14.60
C GLU A 684 -6.20 -25.53 15.12
N SER A 685 -5.28 -25.60 16.08
CA SER A 685 -4.91 -26.88 16.72
C SER A 685 -6.08 -27.52 17.48
N LEU A 686 -6.90 -26.71 18.16
CA LEU A 686 -8.10 -27.17 18.86
C LEU A 686 -9.18 -27.66 17.88
N ARG A 687 -9.40 -26.96 16.76
CA ARG A 687 -10.31 -27.43 15.68
C ARG A 687 -9.85 -28.73 15.05
N GLN A 688 -8.54 -28.92 14.85
CA GLN A 688 -8.00 -30.20 14.38
C GLN A 688 -8.26 -31.32 15.39
N ALA A 689 -8.03 -31.07 16.69
CA ALA A 689 -8.34 -32.02 17.74
C ALA A 689 -9.85 -32.37 17.80
N GLU A 690 -10.72 -31.36 17.71
CA GLU A 690 -12.18 -31.51 17.61
C GLU A 690 -12.58 -32.42 16.45
N MET A 691 -12.08 -32.16 15.23
CA MET A 691 -12.34 -33.04 14.07
C MET A 691 -11.87 -34.48 14.30
N THR A 692 -10.71 -34.70 14.93
CA THR A 692 -10.25 -36.07 15.23
C THR A 692 -11.12 -36.77 16.26
N LEU A 693 -11.63 -36.05 17.27
CA LEU A 693 -12.54 -36.59 18.28
C LEU A 693 -13.92 -36.88 17.69
N GLU A 694 -14.45 -36.03 16.81
CA GLU A 694 -15.67 -36.32 16.06
C GLU A 694 -15.53 -37.59 15.21
N GLU A 695 -14.40 -37.76 14.53
CA GLU A 695 -14.17 -38.92 13.68
C GLU A 695 -14.00 -40.20 14.50
N GLN A 696 -13.36 -40.12 15.68
CA GLN A 696 -13.35 -41.22 16.66
C GLN A 696 -14.77 -41.55 17.16
N LEU A 697 -15.57 -40.54 17.52
CA LEU A 697 -16.96 -40.73 17.95
C LEU A 697 -17.82 -41.37 16.85
N LYS A 698 -17.63 -41.00 15.58
CA LYS A 698 -18.28 -41.63 14.42
C LYS A 698 -17.86 -43.10 14.25
N ARG A 699 -16.59 -43.44 14.50
CA ARG A 699 -16.12 -44.84 14.49
C ARG A 699 -16.70 -45.66 15.65
N GLU A 700 -16.65 -45.14 16.87
CA GLU A 700 -17.17 -45.83 18.06
C GLU A 700 -18.70 -46.01 18.02
N THR A 701 -19.44 -45.02 17.51
CA THR A 701 -20.89 -45.15 17.30
C THR A 701 -21.22 -46.19 16.23
N ALA A 702 -20.47 -46.27 15.14
CA ALA A 702 -20.62 -47.33 14.13
C ALA A 702 -20.23 -48.73 14.66
N ALA A 703 -19.19 -48.83 15.50
CA ALA A 703 -18.82 -50.07 16.16
C ALA A 703 -19.90 -50.52 17.15
N LYS A 704 -20.46 -49.58 17.93
CA LYS A 704 -21.58 -49.83 18.85
C LYS A 704 -22.81 -50.36 18.12
N THR A 705 -23.27 -49.71 17.04
CA THR A 705 -24.47 -50.17 16.31
C THR A 705 -24.28 -51.55 15.69
N ASN A 706 -23.08 -51.88 15.21
CA ASN A 706 -22.75 -53.23 14.73
C ASN A 706 -22.80 -54.28 15.87
N VAL A 707 -22.29 -53.96 17.06
CA VAL A 707 -22.39 -54.84 18.23
C VAL A 707 -23.85 -55.00 18.71
N GLU A 708 -24.65 -53.93 18.68
CA GLU A 708 -26.09 -53.98 19.00
C GLU A 708 -26.87 -54.86 18.00
N GLN A 709 -26.53 -54.81 16.70
CA GLN A 709 -27.09 -55.70 15.68
C GLN A 709 -26.72 -57.17 15.93
N LEU A 710 -25.44 -57.47 16.19
CA LEU A 710 -25.00 -58.83 16.52
C LEU A 710 -25.66 -59.38 17.80
N MET A 711 -25.81 -58.54 18.83
CA MET A 711 -26.54 -58.90 20.05
C MET A 711 -28.02 -59.19 19.79
N PHE A 712 -28.66 -58.44 18.90
CA PHE A 712 -30.05 -58.70 18.48
C PHE A 712 -30.16 -60.02 17.69
N GLU A 713 -29.22 -60.31 16.79
CA GLU A 713 -29.16 -61.59 16.08
C GLU A 713 -28.97 -62.78 17.02
N GLU A 714 -28.04 -62.70 17.97
CA GLU A 714 -27.83 -63.77 18.97
C GLU A 714 -29.05 -63.95 19.88
N LYS A 715 -29.72 -62.86 20.28
CA LYS A 715 -30.99 -62.94 21.00
C LYS A 715 -32.08 -63.65 20.18
N ASN A 716 -32.18 -63.37 18.88
CA ASN A 716 -33.11 -64.06 17.97
C ASN A 716 -32.72 -65.52 17.70
N LYS A 717 -31.43 -65.89 17.76
CA LYS A 717 -30.96 -67.29 17.71
C LYS A 717 -31.33 -68.01 19.00
N ALA A 718 -31.04 -67.42 20.16
CA ALA A 718 -31.40 -67.97 21.47
C ALA A 718 -32.92 -68.17 21.62
N GLN A 719 -33.74 -67.21 21.17
CA GLN A 719 -35.20 -67.33 21.19
C GLN A 719 -35.69 -68.48 20.28
N ARG A 720 -35.10 -68.67 19.10
CA ARG A 720 -35.42 -69.82 18.22
C ARG A 720 -35.05 -71.15 18.88
N LEU A 721 -33.84 -71.25 19.42
CA LEU A 721 -33.39 -72.44 20.16
C LEU A 721 -34.28 -72.73 21.38
N GLN A 722 -34.77 -71.70 22.09
CA GLN A 722 -35.75 -71.88 23.16
C GLN A 722 -37.07 -72.44 22.62
N THR A 723 -37.61 -71.90 21.52
CA THR A 723 -38.85 -72.45 20.93
C THR A 723 -38.67 -73.88 20.40
N GLU A 724 -37.50 -74.22 19.86
CA GLU A 724 -37.17 -75.59 19.45
C GLU A 724 -37.06 -76.53 20.67
N LEU A 725 -36.45 -76.06 21.77
CA LEU A 725 -36.37 -76.78 23.03
C LEU A 725 -37.77 -77.01 23.62
N ASP A 726 -38.59 -75.97 23.74
CA ASP A 726 -39.97 -76.04 24.27
C ASP A 726 -40.83 -77.02 23.46
N VAL A 727 -40.73 -77.00 22.13
CA VAL A 727 -41.39 -77.98 21.24
C VAL A 727 -40.85 -79.38 21.48
N SER A 728 -39.53 -79.55 21.64
CA SER A 728 -38.93 -80.87 21.90
C SER A 728 -39.31 -81.43 23.28
N GLU A 729 -39.38 -80.58 24.32
CA GLU A 729 -39.90 -80.95 25.63
C GLU A 729 -41.37 -81.33 25.56
N GLN A 730 -42.17 -80.58 24.80
CA GLN A 730 -43.58 -80.89 24.63
C GLN A 730 -43.78 -82.24 23.92
N VAL A 731 -43.04 -82.51 22.83
CA VAL A 731 -43.03 -83.82 22.17
C VAL A 731 -42.58 -84.93 23.11
N GLN A 732 -41.61 -84.70 24.01
CA GLN A 732 -41.23 -85.67 25.03
C GLN A 732 -42.35 -85.91 26.05
N ARG A 733 -43.01 -84.85 26.57
CA ARG A 733 -44.16 -84.96 27.47
C ARG A 733 -45.29 -85.74 26.83
N ASP A 734 -45.59 -85.47 25.57
CA ASP A 734 -46.65 -86.15 24.82
C ASP A 734 -46.30 -87.61 24.52
N PHE A 735 -45.04 -87.92 24.22
CA PHE A 735 -44.56 -89.31 24.10
C PHE A 735 -44.66 -90.06 25.43
N VAL A 736 -44.34 -89.41 26.57
CA VAL A 736 -44.53 -89.98 27.91
C VAL A 736 -46.01 -90.23 28.19
N LYS A 737 -46.90 -89.25 27.99
CA LYS A 737 -48.37 -89.41 28.12
C LYS A 737 -48.92 -90.55 27.27
N LEU A 738 -48.49 -90.64 26.01
CA LEU A 738 -48.89 -91.70 25.08
C LEU A 738 -48.40 -93.07 25.57
N SER A 739 -47.14 -93.17 26.01
CA SER A 739 -46.56 -94.42 26.53
C SER A 739 -47.23 -94.91 27.81
N GLN A 740 -47.52 -94.00 28.75
CA GLN A 740 -48.24 -94.30 29.99
C GLN A 740 -49.67 -94.75 29.69
N THR A 741 -50.37 -94.07 28.78
CA THR A 741 -51.71 -94.47 28.35
C THR A 741 -51.67 -95.86 27.71
N LEU A 742 -50.75 -96.11 26.78
CA LEU A 742 -50.59 -97.41 26.15
C LEU A 742 -50.35 -98.51 27.19
N GLN A 743 -49.52 -98.25 28.21
CA GLN A 743 -49.22 -99.17 29.29
C GLN A 743 -50.45 -99.46 30.17
N VAL A 744 -51.27 -98.45 30.49
CA VAL A 744 -52.57 -98.63 31.19
C VAL A 744 -53.53 -99.47 30.36
N GLN A 745 -53.61 -99.26 29.05
CA GLN A 745 -54.51 -100.02 28.17
C GLN A 745 -54.04 -101.47 27.99
N LEU A 746 -52.73 -101.71 27.87
CA LEU A 746 -52.15 -103.06 27.85
C LEU A 746 -52.42 -103.83 29.15
N GLU A 747 -52.30 -103.17 30.31
CA GLU A 747 -52.61 -103.80 31.60
C GLU A 747 -54.13 -104.04 31.77
N ARG A 748 -55.00 -103.14 31.25
CA ARG A 748 -56.46 -103.38 31.15
C ARG A 748 -56.81 -104.57 30.25
N ILE A 749 -56.10 -104.76 29.14
CA ILE A 749 -56.25 -105.95 28.26
C ILE A 749 -55.79 -107.22 28.99
N ARG A 750 -54.70 -107.15 29.75
CA ARG A 750 -54.18 -108.28 30.55
C ARG A 750 -55.15 -108.71 31.66
N GLN A 751 -55.92 -107.78 32.21
CA GLN A 751 -56.94 -108.00 33.24
C GLN A 751 -58.34 -108.27 32.68
N ALA A 752 -58.49 -108.51 31.37
CA ALA A 752 -59.79 -108.73 30.73
C ALA A 752 -60.14 -110.21 30.58
N ASP A 753 -61.16 -110.67 31.32
CA ASP A 753 -61.57 -112.08 31.38
C ASP A 753 -62.35 -112.59 30.14
N SER A 754 -62.56 -111.75 29.11
CA SER A 754 -63.30 -112.16 27.89
C SER A 754 -62.87 -111.40 26.63
N LEU A 755 -62.98 -112.09 25.48
CA LEU A 755 -62.63 -111.54 24.15
C LEU A 755 -63.50 -110.33 23.74
N GLU A 756 -64.74 -110.25 24.20
CA GLU A 756 -65.64 -109.12 23.93
C GLU A 756 -65.18 -107.86 24.65
N ARG A 757 -64.67 -108.00 25.88
CA ARG A 757 -64.14 -106.89 26.69
C ARG A 757 -62.83 -106.36 26.12
N ILE A 758 -61.99 -107.23 25.57
CA ILE A 758 -60.78 -106.84 24.81
C ILE A 758 -61.14 -106.05 23.55
N ARG A 759 -62.21 -106.44 22.82
CA ARG A 759 -62.70 -105.67 21.65
C ARG A 759 -63.26 -104.30 22.02
N ALA A 760 -63.88 -104.14 23.19
CA ALA A 760 -64.33 -102.83 23.67
C ALA A 760 -63.13 -101.91 23.92
N ILE A 761 -62.14 -102.36 24.71
CA ILE A 761 -60.92 -101.60 25.00
C ILE A 761 -60.19 -101.20 23.70
N LEU A 762 -60.06 -102.11 22.74
CA LEU A 762 -59.42 -101.83 21.44
C LEU A 762 -60.19 -100.83 20.54
N ASN A 763 -61.50 -100.69 20.72
CA ASN A 763 -62.29 -99.68 20.00
C ASN A 763 -62.20 -98.30 20.69
N ASP A 764 -62.21 -98.27 22.03
CA ASP A 764 -62.02 -97.05 22.82
C ASP A 764 -60.60 -96.46 22.68
N THR A 765 -59.61 -97.25 22.25
CA THR A 765 -58.23 -96.79 21.98
C THR A 765 -57.99 -96.24 20.57
N LYS A 766 -59.04 -95.97 19.78
CA LYS A 766 -58.91 -95.27 18.48
C LYS A 766 -58.70 -93.76 18.66
N LEU A 767 -57.56 -93.40 19.23
CA LEU A 767 -57.12 -92.02 19.39
C LEU A 767 -56.74 -91.45 18.02
N THR A 768 -57.38 -90.35 17.62
CA THR A 768 -57.02 -89.59 16.41
C THR A 768 -56.20 -88.34 16.71
N ASP A 769 -56.14 -87.93 17.98
CA ASP A 769 -55.39 -86.77 18.47
C ASP A 769 -54.84 -87.06 19.88
N ILE A 770 -53.61 -86.61 20.15
CA ILE A 770 -52.94 -86.74 21.46
C ILE A 770 -53.66 -85.94 22.55
N ASN A 771 -54.38 -84.86 22.20
CA ASN A 771 -55.17 -84.06 23.13
C ASN A 771 -56.40 -84.80 23.69
N GLN A 772 -56.73 -85.98 23.16
CA GLN A 772 -57.82 -86.84 23.66
C GLN A 772 -57.37 -87.78 24.80
N LEU A 773 -56.08 -87.75 25.16
CA LEU A 773 -55.55 -88.46 26.31
C LEU A 773 -55.97 -87.77 27.63
N PRO A 774 -56.45 -88.49 28.65
CA PRO A 774 -56.74 -87.88 29.95
C PRO A 774 -55.45 -87.35 30.58
N GLU A 775 -55.51 -86.18 31.20
CA GLU A 775 -54.43 -85.69 32.05
C GLU A 775 -54.26 -86.63 33.26
N THR A 776 -53.02 -87.08 33.46
CA THR A 776 -52.58 -88.00 34.52
C THR A 776 -51.93 -87.25 35.68
#